data_AF-A0A8B8ZFT8-F1
#
_entry.id   AF-A0A8B8ZFT8-F1
#
_cell.length_a   1.000
_cell.length_b   1.000
_cell.length_c   1.000
_cell.angle_alpha   90.00
_cell.angle_beta   90.00
_cell.angle_gamma   90.00
#
_symmetry.space_group_name_H-M   'P 1'
#
loop_
_entity.id
_entity.type
_entity.pdbx_description
1 polymer ?
#
loop_
_entity_poly.entity_id
_entity_poly.type
_entity_poly.pdbx_seq_one_letter_code
_entity_poly.pdbx_strand_id
1 'polypeptide(L)'
;MSWCQLVHSHPFGSDGRPNEFGIRRSKSLRNPSSNDSNPRVKALRSNHPPSPTCCGAAHLRVPFFPGPQSPPPSPSALAFALPSLSGAAIVSSKTTSSAELPFPRGTRRSSPALAELCWLLERRREIGEQRSELWIPFTRSRGSVIREKREPHLDCLPFQNFHNCIPMCATTCSFAKGGDRAGSVKQQLSRLFKASLSATVPDEPNIEPLVEVCTAKFGDYQCNNAMGLWSRIKGKSTEFKNPNSVGQAIARNLPPSDIIESTSVAGPGFVNIVLSDKWVAQSIQQMLLSGIGTWAPILSVPKAVVDFSSPNIAKEMHVGHLRSTIIGDTLARMLEFSNVEVLRRNHVGDWGTQFGMLIEHLFDKFPNWEEAGEQAIGDLQEFYKASKRRFDDDSTFMEKAQKAVVRLQGGEARYRDAWKKICEISRKEFDLVYQCLGVHLEEKGESFYNPYIPGVLEELSNKGLIEESDGARVIFIEGHQIPLIVVKRDGGYNYASTDLAALWYRLNIEKANWIIYVTDVGQSQHFDMFFSAARRAGWLPDSNGNLYPKASHVGFGLVLGSDGKRFRTRSSEVVRLVELLDEAKSRSKTELQKRLKENGKIAEWTDEELEKTAEAIGYGAVKYADLKNNRLTNYTFSFDQMLNDKGNTAVYLLYAHARICSIIRKSGRDVEELKKTGNIVLGEPDERILGLHLIKFAEVVEEACTNLLPNILCEYLYNLSEKFTGFYSRCPVVGSAEETSRLLLCEATAVVMRKCFYLLGITPVYKI
;
A
#
# COMPACT_ATOMS: atom_id res chain seq x y z
N MET A 1 -10.35 -18.09 -5.05
CA MET A 1 -11.03 -19.41 -5.15
C MET A 1 -11.04 -19.87 -6.60
N SER A 2 -10.36 -20.98 -6.89
CA SER A 2 -10.54 -21.78 -8.10
C SER A 2 -10.31 -23.23 -7.68
N TRP A 3 -11.25 -24.14 -7.99
CA TRP A 3 -11.17 -25.58 -7.73
C TRP A 3 -10.74 -26.04 -6.32
N CYS A 4 -11.73 -26.11 -5.41
CA CYS A 4 -11.68 -26.97 -4.22
C CYS A 4 -13.06 -27.59 -3.97
N GLN A 5 -13.38 -28.71 -4.63
CA GLN A 5 -14.27 -29.79 -4.16
C GLN A 5 -14.40 -30.89 -5.23
N LEU A 6 -14.95 -32.05 -4.84
CA LEU A 6 -15.29 -33.21 -5.67
C LEU A 6 -14.11 -33.99 -6.29
N VAL A 7 -13.38 -34.69 -5.41
CA VAL A 7 -12.96 -36.09 -5.71
C VAL A 7 -13.45 -36.96 -4.55
N HIS A 8 -14.38 -37.87 -4.83
CA HIS A 8 -14.83 -38.93 -3.91
C HIS A 8 -14.90 -40.24 -4.68
N SER A 9 -13.97 -41.14 -4.36
CA SER A 9 -13.90 -42.50 -4.92
C SER A 9 -14.50 -43.50 -3.93
N HIS A 10 -15.62 -44.12 -4.29
CA HIS A 10 -16.17 -45.26 -3.56
C HIS A 10 -15.28 -46.51 -3.67
N PRO A 11 -15.17 -47.32 -2.61
CA PRO A 11 -15.00 -48.76 -2.70
C PRO A 11 -16.35 -49.50 -2.62
N PHE A 12 -16.39 -50.72 -3.17
CA PHE A 12 -17.54 -51.64 -3.16
C PHE A 12 -17.43 -52.69 -2.04
N GLY A 13 -18.56 -53.30 -1.67
CA GLY A 13 -18.67 -54.49 -0.80
C GLY A 13 -19.65 -54.27 0.37
N SER A 14 -20.94 -54.66 0.30
CA SER A 14 -21.56 -56.00 0.18
C SER A 14 -21.76 -56.73 1.52
N ASP A 15 -22.97 -56.61 2.11
CA ASP A 15 -23.84 -57.77 2.45
C ASP A 15 -25.11 -57.37 3.22
N GLY A 16 -26.09 -58.30 3.27
CA GLY A 16 -27.08 -58.41 4.36
C GLY A 16 -28.29 -57.46 4.39
N ARG A 17 -29.48 -57.98 4.05
CA ARG A 17 -30.81 -57.42 4.47
C ARG A 17 -31.28 -58.10 5.79
N PRO A 18 -32.46 -57.75 6.35
CA PRO A 18 -32.88 -56.47 6.93
C PRO A 18 -33.42 -56.68 8.38
N ASN A 19 -33.97 -55.65 9.04
CA ASN A 19 -35.18 -55.80 9.88
C ASN A 19 -35.81 -54.46 10.29
N GLU A 20 -37.08 -54.51 10.73
CA GLU A 20 -37.95 -53.37 11.02
C GLU A 20 -38.25 -53.18 12.54
N PHE A 21 -39.02 -52.13 12.87
CA PHE A 21 -39.71 -51.83 14.15
C PHE A 21 -38.85 -51.43 15.37
N GLY A 22 -39.45 -50.63 16.29
CA GLY A 22 -38.84 -50.38 17.61
C GLY A 22 -39.21 -49.11 18.41
N ILE A 23 -40.45 -48.60 18.40
CA ILE A 23 -40.82 -47.44 19.24
C ILE A 23 -41.05 -47.85 20.71
N ARG A 24 -40.31 -47.29 21.69
CA ARG A 24 -40.83 -46.71 22.97
C ARG A 24 -39.76 -46.14 23.91
N ARG A 25 -40.20 -45.41 24.95
CA ARG A 25 -39.39 -44.69 25.95
C ARG A 25 -39.48 -45.32 27.36
N SER A 26 -38.43 -45.06 28.16
CA SER A 26 -38.50 -44.37 29.50
C SER A 26 -38.10 -45.14 30.78
N LYS A 27 -37.50 -44.36 31.70
CA LYS A 27 -37.27 -44.56 33.16
C LYS A 27 -36.16 -45.57 33.57
N SER A 28 -35.45 -45.39 34.69
CA SER A 28 -35.16 -44.21 35.58
C SER A 28 -34.09 -44.61 36.65
N LEU A 29 -33.91 -43.79 37.71
CA LEU A 29 -33.12 -44.01 38.96
C LEU A 29 -31.64 -43.55 38.90
N ARG A 30 -31.02 -42.96 39.96
CA ARG A 30 -31.54 -42.19 41.14
C ARG A 30 -30.40 -41.39 41.82
N ASN A 31 -30.72 -40.22 42.41
CA ASN A 31 -29.96 -39.58 43.50
C ASN A 31 -30.56 -40.02 44.87
N PRO A 32 -29.95 -39.65 46.02
CA PRO A 32 -30.19 -38.37 46.73
C PRO A 32 -28.86 -37.57 46.89
N SER A 33 -28.64 -36.50 47.67
CA SER A 33 -29.33 -35.62 48.65
C SER A 33 -28.43 -34.35 48.79
N SER A 34 -28.66 -33.22 49.48
CA SER A 34 -29.76 -32.50 50.20
C SER A 34 -29.10 -31.20 50.74
N ASN A 35 -29.69 -30.04 51.05
CA ASN A 35 -31.01 -29.38 50.95
C ASN A 35 -30.72 -27.84 51.12
N ASP A 36 -31.55 -26.83 51.43
CA ASP A 36 -33.00 -26.65 51.75
C ASP A 36 -33.45 -25.20 51.38
N SER A 37 -34.49 -24.66 52.04
CA SER A 37 -34.78 -23.23 52.30
C SER A 37 -34.96 -22.28 51.10
N ASN A 38 -35.85 -22.66 50.18
CA ASN A 38 -37.13 -21.99 49.84
C ASN A 38 -37.51 -20.62 50.52
N PRO A 39 -38.48 -19.81 49.99
CA PRO A 39 -39.03 -19.75 48.60
C PRO A 39 -39.64 -18.39 48.09
N ARG A 40 -40.28 -18.44 46.88
CA ARG A 40 -41.47 -17.67 46.37
C ARG A 40 -41.26 -16.22 45.83
N VAL A 41 -42.00 -15.69 44.82
CA VAL A 41 -42.88 -16.18 43.69
C VAL A 41 -43.23 -14.92 42.81
N LYS A 42 -43.81 -14.86 41.58
CA LYS A 42 -44.64 -15.73 40.72
C LYS A 42 -44.18 -15.71 39.21
N ALA A 43 -45.06 -15.97 38.24
CA ALA A 43 -44.72 -16.23 36.82
C ALA A 43 -45.93 -16.12 35.84
N LEU A 44 -45.65 -16.24 34.51
CA LEU A 44 -46.49 -16.70 33.35
C LEU A 44 -47.05 -15.71 32.28
N ARG A 45 -46.47 -15.83 31.05
CA ARG A 45 -47.05 -16.18 29.71
C ARG A 45 -48.29 -15.49 29.05
N SER A 46 -48.04 -15.03 27.79
CA SER A 46 -48.75 -15.28 26.48
C SER A 46 -50.09 -14.63 26.03
N ASN A 47 -49.97 -13.78 24.99
CA ASN A 47 -50.70 -13.66 23.68
C ASN A 47 -52.25 -13.44 23.52
N HIS A 48 -52.59 -12.25 22.99
CA HIS A 48 -53.66 -11.90 22.00
C HIS A 48 -55.18 -12.09 22.34
N PRO A 49 -56.12 -11.47 21.58
CA PRO A 49 -56.42 -10.02 21.38
C PRO A 49 -57.96 -9.74 21.64
N PRO A 50 -58.68 -8.67 21.18
CA PRO A 50 -58.34 -7.34 20.62
C PRO A 50 -59.00 -6.13 21.39
N SER A 51 -59.11 -4.97 20.72
CA SER A 51 -59.71 -3.63 21.04
C SER A 51 -61.15 -3.60 21.61
N PRO A 52 -61.75 -2.46 22.14
CA PRO A 52 -61.49 -1.03 21.79
C PRO A 52 -61.74 0.13 22.84
N THR A 53 -61.35 1.39 22.51
CA THR A 53 -61.97 2.73 22.85
C THR A 53 -62.25 3.16 24.32
N CYS A 54 -62.41 4.44 24.74
CA CYS A 54 -62.30 5.79 24.14
C CYS A 54 -62.11 6.93 25.19
N CYS A 55 -62.02 8.19 24.71
CA CYS A 55 -61.95 9.54 25.37
C CYS A 55 -60.56 10.20 25.24
N GLY A 56 -60.36 11.42 24.71
CA GLY A 56 -61.27 12.48 24.20
C GLY A 56 -60.94 13.82 24.88
N ALA A 57 -60.81 15.00 24.24
CA ALA A 57 -61.01 15.46 22.85
C ALA A 57 -59.85 16.46 22.48
N ALA A 58 -59.79 17.26 21.40
CA ALA A 58 -60.79 17.70 20.40
C ALA A 58 -60.15 18.01 19.01
N HIS A 59 -60.98 18.44 18.05
CA HIS A 59 -60.64 18.57 16.62
C HIS A 59 -59.88 19.85 16.23
N LEU A 60 -59.13 19.76 15.13
CA LEU A 60 -59.44 20.52 13.90
C LEU A 60 -58.90 19.80 12.65
N ARG A 61 -59.41 20.16 11.45
CA ARG A 61 -59.16 19.43 10.19
C ARG A 61 -58.01 20.07 9.39
N VAL A 62 -57.21 19.24 8.71
CA VAL A 62 -56.24 19.67 7.68
C VAL A 62 -56.66 19.10 6.32
N PRO A 63 -56.95 19.93 5.30
CA PRO A 63 -57.17 19.46 3.93
C PRO A 63 -55.87 19.37 3.11
N PHE A 64 -55.85 18.47 2.12
CA PHE A 64 -54.80 18.40 1.09
C PHE A 64 -54.93 19.56 0.08
N PHE A 65 -53.80 20.13 -0.38
CA PHE A 65 -53.58 20.66 -1.74
C PHE A 65 -52.06 20.92 -1.97
N PRO A 66 -51.55 21.29 -3.17
CA PRO A 66 -50.29 20.73 -3.68
C PRO A 66 -49.13 21.74 -3.79
N GLY A 67 -48.03 21.32 -4.42
CA GLY A 67 -46.77 22.06 -4.49
C GLY A 67 -46.75 23.31 -5.40
N PRO A 68 -45.65 24.09 -5.34
CA PRO A 68 -45.57 25.42 -5.95
C PRO A 68 -45.34 25.37 -7.47
N GLN A 69 -46.08 26.19 -8.21
CA GLN A 69 -45.78 26.57 -9.60
C GLN A 69 -45.04 27.91 -9.65
N SER A 70 -44.08 28.03 -10.57
CA SER A 70 -43.38 29.29 -10.90
C SER A 70 -44.14 30.10 -11.95
N PRO A 71 -44.26 31.44 -11.81
CA PRO A 71 -44.91 32.30 -12.80
C PRO A 71 -44.02 32.57 -14.05
N PRO A 72 -44.61 32.91 -15.20
CA PRO A 72 -43.89 33.11 -16.48
C PRO A 72 -43.59 34.60 -16.80
N PRO A 73 -42.75 34.85 -17.81
CA PRO A 73 -42.78 36.10 -18.57
C PRO A 73 -43.01 35.89 -20.08
N SER A 74 -43.85 36.73 -20.68
CA SER A 74 -43.98 36.93 -22.14
C SER A 74 -44.77 38.23 -22.40
N PRO A 75 -44.82 38.75 -23.64
CA PRO A 75 -43.73 38.93 -24.59
C PRO A 75 -43.60 40.40 -25.03
N SER A 76 -42.52 40.75 -25.74
CA SER A 76 -42.53 41.88 -26.67
C SER A 76 -41.59 41.59 -27.85
N ALA A 77 -41.90 42.14 -29.02
CA ALA A 77 -41.20 41.85 -30.26
C ALA A 77 -40.76 43.15 -30.95
N LEU A 78 -39.64 43.08 -31.67
CA LEU A 78 -39.29 43.96 -32.77
C LEU A 78 -38.60 43.11 -33.85
N ALA A 79 -38.72 43.52 -35.11
CA ALA A 79 -38.54 42.64 -36.27
C ALA A 79 -37.68 43.30 -37.38
N PHE A 80 -37.55 42.59 -38.49
CA PHE A 80 -36.84 42.96 -39.74
C PHE A 80 -35.30 42.87 -39.68
N ALA A 81 -34.58 42.42 -40.71
CA ALA A 81 -35.01 41.89 -42.03
C ALA A 81 -34.08 40.76 -42.54
N LEU A 82 -34.63 39.93 -43.44
CA LEU A 82 -33.85 39.16 -44.44
C LEU A 82 -33.75 39.99 -45.74
N PRO A 83 -32.82 39.66 -46.64
CA PRO A 83 -33.27 38.98 -47.86
C PRO A 83 -32.40 37.78 -48.29
N SER A 84 -33.00 36.58 -48.19
CA SER A 84 -33.27 35.63 -49.29
C SER A 84 -32.43 35.64 -50.59
N LEU A 85 -32.18 34.40 -51.10
CA LEU A 85 -31.95 34.01 -52.51
C LEU A 85 -30.57 34.37 -53.12
N SER A 86 -30.02 33.61 -54.09
CA SER A 86 -30.38 32.27 -54.61
C SER A 86 -29.22 31.62 -55.41
N GLY A 87 -29.26 30.29 -55.51
CA GLY A 87 -28.56 29.46 -56.50
C GLY A 87 -27.02 29.38 -56.42
N ALA A 88 -26.35 28.46 -57.08
CA ALA A 88 -26.70 27.13 -57.59
C ALA A 88 -25.47 26.54 -58.30
N ALA A 89 -25.20 25.26 -58.05
CA ALA A 89 -24.71 24.28 -59.04
C ALA A 89 -23.26 24.33 -59.62
N ILE A 90 -22.51 23.27 -59.26
CA ILE A 90 -21.98 22.23 -60.19
C ILE A 90 -20.61 22.43 -60.90
N VAL A 91 -19.74 21.40 -60.70
CA VAL A 91 -18.60 20.92 -61.55
C VAL A 91 -17.34 21.77 -61.68
N SER A 92 -16.13 21.23 -61.94
CA SER A 92 -15.41 20.03 -61.43
C SER A 92 -13.96 20.03 -61.97
N SER A 93 -13.10 19.12 -61.49
CA SER A 93 -11.87 18.64 -62.17
C SER A 93 -10.68 19.62 -62.31
N LYS A 94 -9.42 19.23 -62.58
CA LYS A 94 -8.62 18.02 -62.21
C LYS A 94 -7.12 18.30 -62.50
N THR A 95 -6.22 17.55 -61.83
CA THR A 95 -4.89 17.07 -62.29
C THR A 95 -3.75 18.02 -62.78
N THR A 96 -2.57 17.85 -62.16
CA THR A 96 -1.19 17.72 -62.76
C THR A 96 -0.52 18.90 -63.50
N SER A 97 0.82 19.04 -63.59
CA SER A 97 1.99 18.53 -62.82
C SER A 97 3.31 19.08 -63.42
N SER A 98 4.38 19.25 -62.61
CA SER A 98 5.81 19.42 -63.06
C SER A 98 6.12 20.76 -63.79
N ALA A 99 7.31 21.38 -63.80
CA ALA A 99 8.64 21.22 -63.15
C ALA A 99 9.27 22.66 -63.01
N GLU A 100 10.56 22.98 -62.77
CA GLU A 100 11.83 22.23 -62.59
C GLU A 100 12.84 23.03 -61.71
N LEU A 101 14.10 23.26 -62.15
CA LEU A 101 15.21 23.92 -61.44
C LEU A 101 16.06 24.78 -62.42
N PRO A 102 16.77 25.84 -61.95
CA PRO A 102 18.19 25.67 -61.57
C PRO A 102 18.67 26.52 -60.36
N PHE A 103 19.87 26.18 -59.86
CA PHE A 103 20.59 26.78 -58.71
C PHE A 103 21.65 27.83 -59.15
N PRO A 104 22.08 28.78 -58.29
CA PRO A 104 23.33 28.53 -57.51
C PRO A 104 23.46 29.20 -56.11
N ARG A 105 24.22 28.53 -55.20
CA ARG A 105 25.12 29.04 -54.12
C ARG A 105 24.63 30.27 -53.31
N GLY A 106 24.26 30.17 -52.03
CA GLY A 106 25.13 29.90 -50.86
C GLY A 106 25.05 31.11 -49.88
N THR A 107 25.16 31.04 -48.55
CA THR A 107 25.79 30.08 -47.61
C THR A 107 24.88 29.77 -46.40
N ARG A 108 25.24 28.76 -45.56
CA ARG A 108 24.40 28.24 -44.46
C ARG A 108 24.67 28.91 -43.10
N ARG A 109 23.61 29.08 -42.29
CA ARG A 109 23.60 28.78 -40.84
C ARG A 109 22.15 28.57 -40.35
N SER A 110 21.84 27.40 -39.80
CA SER A 110 20.58 27.08 -39.14
C SER A 110 20.74 25.84 -38.25
N SER A 111 19.95 25.76 -37.17
CA SER A 111 19.84 24.58 -36.30
C SER A 111 18.49 24.64 -35.55
N PRO A 112 17.61 23.63 -35.68
CA PRO A 112 16.35 23.53 -34.94
C PRO A 112 16.48 22.61 -33.71
N ALA A 113 15.36 22.36 -33.02
CA ALA A 113 15.29 21.57 -31.78
C ALA A 113 14.83 20.11 -32.00
N LEU A 114 14.94 19.32 -30.91
CA LEU A 114 14.17 18.11 -30.57
C LEU A 114 14.16 16.92 -31.58
N ALA A 115 14.94 15.88 -31.25
CA ALA A 115 14.48 14.49 -31.33
C ALA A 115 15.32 13.54 -30.44
N GLU A 116 14.66 12.46 -30.04
CA GLU A 116 15.04 11.32 -29.20
C GLU A 116 16.29 10.50 -29.61
N LEU A 117 17.00 9.86 -28.67
CA LEU A 117 16.98 8.40 -28.34
C LEU A 117 16.98 7.45 -29.58
N CYS A 118 17.78 6.38 -29.64
CA CYS A 118 18.70 5.74 -28.68
C CYS A 118 19.77 4.89 -29.44
N TRP A 119 20.49 4.01 -28.71
CA TRP A 119 21.31 2.87 -29.23
C TRP A 119 22.66 3.25 -29.91
N LEU A 120 23.80 2.58 -29.71
CA LEU A 120 24.35 1.80 -28.57
C LEU A 120 25.88 1.63 -28.79
N LEU A 121 26.57 0.97 -27.85
CA LEU A 121 27.96 0.47 -27.90
C LEU A 121 29.13 1.48 -27.74
N GLU A 122 30.01 1.13 -26.80
CA GLU A 122 31.48 1.21 -26.82
C GLU A 122 32.17 2.54 -27.17
N ARG A 123 32.96 3.11 -26.23
CA ARG A 123 34.30 2.56 -25.98
C ARG A 123 34.88 2.81 -24.58
N ARG A 124 35.71 1.85 -24.13
CA ARG A 124 36.79 2.02 -23.13
C ARG A 124 38.12 2.32 -23.84
N ARG A 125 39.14 2.72 -23.05
CA ARG A 125 40.57 2.89 -23.39
C ARG A 125 40.91 4.11 -24.26
N GLU A 126 42.17 4.57 -24.35
CA GLU A 126 43.41 4.28 -23.56
C GLU A 126 43.70 5.48 -22.60
N ILE A 127 44.75 5.60 -21.76
CA ILE A 127 46.13 5.07 -21.63
C ILE A 127 46.37 4.81 -20.11
N GLY A 128 47.19 3.89 -19.58
CA GLY A 128 48.26 3.02 -20.10
C GLY A 128 49.49 3.16 -19.17
N GLU A 129 49.55 2.42 -18.06
CA GLU A 129 50.21 1.10 -17.91
C GLU A 129 51.74 1.16 -17.72
N GLN A 130 52.23 0.71 -16.55
CA GLN A 130 53.44 -0.14 -16.46
C GLN A 130 53.55 -0.92 -15.13
N ARG A 131 54.41 -1.95 -15.12
CA ARG A 131 54.37 -3.14 -14.24
C ARG A 131 55.27 -3.04 -13.00
N SER A 132 54.97 -3.84 -11.98
CA SER A 132 55.95 -4.78 -11.39
C SER A 132 55.23 -5.93 -10.67
N GLU A 133 55.91 -7.07 -10.52
CA GLU A 133 55.39 -8.34 -10.01
C GLU A 133 55.97 -8.65 -8.61
N LEU A 134 55.27 -9.46 -7.80
CA LEU A 134 55.80 -10.74 -7.29
C LEU A 134 54.71 -11.58 -6.57
N TRP A 135 55.01 -12.83 -6.22
CA TRP A 135 54.05 -13.82 -5.72
C TRP A 135 54.68 -14.77 -4.67
N ILE A 136 53.92 -15.12 -3.61
CA ILE A 136 54.09 -16.26 -2.65
C ILE A 136 55.45 -16.42 -1.90
N PRO A 137 55.64 -17.40 -0.96
CA PRO A 137 54.69 -18.20 -0.15
C PRO A 137 54.94 -18.15 1.39
N PHE A 138 54.05 -18.81 2.14
CA PHE A 138 54.21 -19.17 3.56
C PHE A 138 54.91 -20.54 3.71
N THR A 139 55.95 -20.70 4.54
CA THR A 139 56.53 -22.02 4.90
C THR A 139 57.04 -22.09 6.35
N ARG A 140 57.18 -23.32 6.91
CA ARG A 140 57.61 -23.63 8.29
C ARG A 140 58.99 -24.30 8.33
N SER A 141 59.87 -23.91 9.26
CA SER A 141 60.75 -24.80 10.05
C SER A 141 61.36 -24.02 11.25
N ARG A 142 61.21 -24.47 12.51
CA ARG A 142 62.02 -25.41 13.35
C ARG A 142 63.20 -24.76 14.09
N GLY A 143 63.37 -25.12 15.38
CA GLY A 143 64.32 -24.58 16.36
C GLY A 143 63.55 -23.97 17.55
N SER A 144 63.32 -24.64 18.70
CA SER A 144 64.28 -25.13 19.73
C SER A 144 65.02 -23.94 20.39
N VAL A 145 65.01 -23.70 21.71
CA VAL A 145 65.53 -24.54 22.82
C VAL A 145 65.12 -23.93 24.20
N ILE A 146 65.03 -24.73 25.29
CA ILE A 146 64.88 -24.35 26.74
C ILE A 146 63.54 -23.63 27.11
N ARG A 147 62.70 -23.95 28.13
CA ARG A 147 62.66 -24.80 29.35
C ARG A 147 62.78 -24.02 30.69
N GLU A 148 61.77 -24.19 31.56
CA GLU A 148 61.67 -23.78 33.00
C GLU A 148 61.22 -22.33 33.30
N LYS A 149 60.44 -22.01 34.37
CA LYS A 149 59.66 -22.82 35.36
C LYS A 149 58.59 -21.94 36.09
N ARG A 150 57.42 -22.55 36.39
CA ARG A 150 56.50 -22.39 37.57
C ARG A 150 56.24 -21.00 38.23
N GLU A 151 54.96 -20.59 38.24
CA GLU A 151 54.00 -20.61 39.40
C GLU A 151 54.46 -20.31 40.85
N PRO A 152 53.57 -19.87 41.79
CA PRO A 152 52.09 -19.89 41.74
C PRO A 152 51.35 -18.59 42.20
N HIS A 153 50.02 -18.68 42.33
CA HIS A 153 49.08 -17.67 42.84
C HIS A 153 49.22 -17.31 44.34
N LEU A 154 48.68 -16.14 44.73
CA LEU A 154 48.01 -15.91 46.03
C LEU A 154 47.10 -14.66 45.98
N ASP A 155 45.90 -14.74 46.55
CA ASP A 155 44.87 -13.68 46.53
C ASP A 155 44.99 -12.69 47.70
N CYS A 156 44.65 -11.41 47.48
CA CYS A 156 44.30 -10.45 48.54
C CYS A 156 43.43 -9.26 48.05
N LEU A 157 42.28 -9.10 48.68
CA LEU A 157 41.53 -7.84 48.87
C LEU A 157 41.53 -7.57 50.40
N PRO A 158 41.17 -6.39 50.97
CA PRO A 158 40.34 -5.31 50.39
C PRO A 158 40.67 -3.83 50.79
N PHE A 159 39.79 -2.92 50.35
CA PHE A 159 39.29 -1.70 51.05
C PHE A 159 40.01 -0.32 51.01
N GLN A 160 39.15 0.71 50.89
CA GLN A 160 39.21 2.13 51.29
C GLN A 160 39.91 3.21 50.41
N ASN A 161 39.06 4.00 49.75
CA ASN A 161 38.98 5.47 49.71
C ASN A 161 40.26 6.32 49.51
N PHE A 162 40.27 7.13 48.43
CA PHE A 162 40.56 8.57 48.55
C PHE A 162 39.76 9.40 47.52
N HIS A 163 39.61 10.70 47.80
CA HIS A 163 38.76 11.64 47.06
C HIS A 163 39.44 12.28 45.82
N ASN A 164 38.60 12.91 45.00
CA ASN A 164 38.93 13.91 43.96
C ASN A 164 39.64 13.43 42.68
N CYS A 165 38.87 13.30 41.59
CA CYS A 165 39.11 14.03 40.32
C CYS A 165 38.00 13.74 39.28
N ILE A 166 36.96 14.57 39.24
CA ILE A 166 36.04 14.66 38.09
C ILE A 166 35.84 16.15 37.75
N PRO A 167 36.57 16.71 36.77
CA PRO A 167 36.24 18.01 36.21
C PRO A 167 35.00 17.90 35.32
N MET A 168 34.22 18.98 35.31
CA MET A 168 32.94 19.13 34.63
C MET A 168 32.96 18.71 33.15
N CYS A 169 32.27 17.63 32.78
CA CYS A 169 31.81 17.42 31.40
C CYS A 169 30.53 18.24 31.10
N ALA A 170 30.52 19.50 31.55
CA ALA A 170 29.43 20.45 31.35
C ALA A 170 29.79 21.39 30.18
N THR A 171 29.83 20.85 28.98
CA THR A 171 30.15 21.60 27.76
C THR A 171 29.06 21.37 26.73
N THR A 172 28.20 22.37 26.60
CA THR A 172 27.25 22.65 25.50
C THR A 172 27.22 21.61 24.38
N CYS A 173 26.19 20.75 24.36
CA CYS A 173 25.92 19.87 23.23
C CYS A 173 25.39 20.70 22.05
N SER A 174 26.30 21.27 21.25
CA SER A 174 25.99 22.15 20.15
C SER A 174 25.44 21.36 18.94
N PHE A 175 24.13 21.23 18.85
CA PHE A 175 23.40 20.63 17.73
C PHE A 175 23.50 21.47 16.44
N ALA A 176 24.69 21.57 15.84
CA ALA A 176 24.89 22.19 14.53
C ALA A 176 26.22 21.79 13.85
N LYS A 177 26.23 20.66 13.11
CA LYS A 177 26.89 20.44 11.79
C LYS A 177 27.13 18.95 11.52
N GLY A 178 26.20 18.36 10.79
CA GLY A 178 26.19 16.97 10.33
C GLY A 178 24.80 16.69 9.79
N GLY A 179 24.69 16.03 8.63
CA GLY A 179 23.43 15.84 7.90
C GLY A 179 22.50 14.78 8.49
N ASP A 180 22.38 14.74 9.82
CA ASP A 180 21.56 13.77 10.53
C ASP A 180 20.09 14.08 10.28
N ARG A 181 19.37 13.18 9.59
CA ARG A 181 17.94 13.36 9.33
C ARG A 181 17.19 13.20 10.65
N ALA A 182 16.78 14.32 11.22
CA ALA A 182 15.90 14.33 12.39
C ALA A 182 14.58 13.64 12.00
N GLY A 183 14.33 12.46 12.60
CA GLY A 183 13.17 11.62 12.29
C GLY A 183 11.84 12.26 12.68
N SER A 184 10.75 11.48 12.69
CA SER A 184 9.42 12.00 13.02
C SER A 184 9.37 12.72 14.38
N VAL A 185 8.44 13.65 14.56
CA VAL A 185 8.30 14.42 15.82
C VAL A 185 8.19 13.48 17.01
N LYS A 186 7.38 12.41 16.88
CA LYS A 186 7.28 11.30 17.82
C LYS A 186 8.62 10.59 18.09
N GLN A 187 9.44 10.29 17.08
CA GLN A 187 10.79 9.75 17.29
C GLN A 187 11.70 10.72 18.05
N GLN A 188 11.68 12.02 17.73
CA GLN A 188 12.51 13.03 18.40
C GLN A 188 12.12 13.19 19.87
N LEU A 189 10.82 13.35 20.16
CA LEU A 189 10.30 13.38 21.53
C LEU A 189 10.63 12.08 22.29
N SER A 190 10.54 10.93 21.63
CA SER A 190 10.90 9.63 22.24
C SER A 190 12.37 9.60 22.69
N ARG A 191 13.31 10.20 21.95
CA ARG A 191 14.72 10.30 22.39
C ARG A 191 14.86 11.12 23.68
N LEU A 192 14.16 12.26 23.78
CA LEU A 192 14.14 13.11 24.99
C LEU A 192 13.52 12.37 26.18
N PHE A 193 12.39 11.70 25.96
CA PHE A 193 11.74 10.89 27.00
C PHE A 193 12.59 9.69 27.42
N LYS A 194 13.33 9.03 26.51
CA LYS A 194 14.20 7.90 26.88
C LYS A 194 15.32 8.31 27.84
N ALA A 195 15.90 9.50 27.64
CA ALA A 195 16.86 10.08 28.58
C ALA A 195 16.20 10.37 29.95
N SER A 196 15.04 11.04 29.95
CA SER A 196 14.26 11.34 31.17
C SER A 196 13.86 10.09 31.96
N LEU A 197 13.36 9.05 31.27
CA LEU A 197 12.96 7.79 31.89
C LEU A 197 14.16 7.10 32.54
N SER A 198 15.31 7.07 31.85
CA SER A 198 16.57 6.49 32.38
C SER A 198 17.08 7.24 33.61
N ALA A 199 16.91 8.57 33.66
CA ALA A 199 17.26 9.39 34.82
C ALA A 199 16.24 9.27 35.98
N THR A 200 15.00 8.90 35.68
CA THR A 200 13.91 8.79 36.67
C THR A 200 13.84 7.43 37.36
N VAL A 201 14.21 6.35 36.66
CA VAL A 201 14.21 4.98 37.19
C VAL A 201 15.42 4.18 36.65
N PRO A 202 16.65 4.50 37.10
CA PRO A 202 17.88 3.90 36.57
C PRO A 202 17.96 2.37 36.78
N ASP A 203 17.29 1.84 37.81
CA ASP A 203 17.23 0.40 38.12
C ASP A 203 16.29 -0.41 37.21
N GLU A 204 15.57 0.23 36.28
CA GLU A 204 14.64 -0.40 35.33
C GLU A 204 15.17 -0.24 33.89
N PRO A 205 16.19 -1.03 33.47
CA PRO A 205 16.67 -0.99 32.10
C PRO A 205 15.61 -1.44 31.08
N ASN A 206 15.74 -0.98 29.83
CA ASN A 206 14.87 -1.33 28.70
C ASN A 206 13.41 -0.85 28.82
N ILE A 207 13.20 0.36 29.36
CA ILE A 207 11.93 1.09 29.21
C ILE A 207 11.91 1.79 27.84
N GLU A 208 10.94 1.46 26.99
CA GLU A 208 10.67 2.25 25.79
C GLU A 208 9.66 3.39 26.05
N PRO A 209 9.86 4.58 25.46
CA PRO A 209 8.93 5.70 25.54
C PRO A 209 7.57 5.38 24.89
N LEU A 210 6.48 5.71 25.60
CA LEU A 210 5.10 5.60 25.13
C LEU A 210 4.60 7.00 24.78
N VAL A 211 5.07 7.53 23.64
CA VAL A 211 4.73 8.86 23.13
C VAL A 211 3.56 8.79 22.15
N GLU A 212 2.54 9.60 22.40
CA GLU A 212 1.29 9.68 21.61
C GLU A 212 0.89 11.12 21.34
N VAL A 213 0.03 11.33 20.34
CA VAL A 213 -0.62 12.62 20.07
C VAL A 213 -1.72 12.86 21.11
N CYS A 214 -1.81 14.08 21.65
CA CYS A 214 -2.87 14.46 22.59
C CYS A 214 -4.25 14.47 21.91
N THR A 215 -5.26 13.93 22.59
CA THR A 215 -6.67 13.95 22.17
C THR A 215 -7.50 15.08 22.79
N ALA A 216 -6.88 15.93 23.63
CA ALA A 216 -7.54 16.99 24.40
C ALA A 216 -6.64 18.23 24.56
N LYS A 217 -7.20 19.33 25.09
CA LYS A 217 -6.59 20.67 25.21
C LYS A 217 -5.33 20.81 26.10
N PHE A 218 -4.66 19.72 26.47
CA PHE A 218 -3.59 19.71 27.48
C PHE A 218 -2.16 19.69 26.91
N GLY A 219 -2.01 19.57 25.58
CA GLY A 219 -0.75 19.60 24.85
C GLY A 219 -0.94 19.15 23.40
N ASP A 220 0.15 19.03 22.65
CA ASP A 220 0.17 18.45 21.29
C ASP A 220 0.52 16.96 21.31
N TYR A 221 1.39 16.56 22.25
CA TYR A 221 1.83 15.18 22.50
C TYR A 221 1.81 14.87 24.00
N GLN A 222 1.73 13.59 24.36
CA GLN A 222 1.80 13.08 25.73
C GLN A 222 2.74 11.87 25.83
N CYS A 223 3.31 11.67 27.02
CA CYS A 223 4.05 10.47 27.42
C CYS A 223 3.30 9.73 28.53
N ASN A 224 3.03 8.44 28.28
CA ASN A 224 2.12 7.62 29.08
C ASN A 224 2.84 6.69 30.09
N ASN A 225 4.19 6.69 30.13
CA ASN A 225 4.98 5.71 30.88
C ASN A 225 4.70 5.67 32.40
N ALA A 226 4.31 6.77 33.03
CA ALA A 226 4.25 6.92 34.48
C ALA A 226 3.41 5.84 35.20
N MET A 227 2.26 5.45 34.63
CA MET A 227 1.40 4.40 35.20
C MET A 227 2.01 3.00 35.09
N GLY A 228 2.65 2.71 33.95
CA GLY A 228 3.33 1.44 33.71
C GLY A 228 4.55 1.28 34.60
N LEU A 229 5.34 2.34 34.77
CA LEU A 229 6.50 2.37 35.67
C LEU A 229 6.08 2.24 37.13
N TRP A 230 5.08 3.00 37.59
CA TRP A 230 4.54 2.85 38.94
C TRP A 230 4.18 1.41 39.27
N SER A 231 3.58 0.71 38.31
CA SER A 231 3.16 -0.69 38.47
C SER A 231 4.33 -1.68 38.60
N ARG A 232 5.55 -1.32 38.18
CA ARG A 232 6.79 -2.11 38.34
C ARG A 232 7.57 -1.77 39.62
N ILE A 233 7.56 -0.49 40.02
CA ILE A 233 8.39 0.02 41.13
C ILE A 233 7.66 0.12 42.47
N LYS A 234 6.32 0.12 42.48
CA LYS A 234 5.52 0.14 43.72
C LYS A 234 5.84 -1.09 44.58
N GLY A 235 6.36 -0.85 45.79
CA GLY A 235 6.77 -1.90 46.73
C GLY A 235 8.28 -2.18 46.72
N LYS A 236 9.02 -1.62 45.76
CA LYS A 236 10.47 -1.39 45.90
C LYS A 236 10.74 -0.15 46.75
N SER A 237 11.97 0.03 47.20
CA SER A 237 12.44 1.22 47.95
C SER A 237 12.57 2.45 47.03
N THR A 238 11.44 2.98 46.55
CA THR A 238 11.36 4.13 45.64
C THR A 238 10.90 5.39 46.38
N GLU A 239 11.36 6.57 45.94
CA GLU A 239 10.91 7.87 46.47
C GLU A 239 9.49 8.26 46.02
N PHE A 240 8.99 7.65 44.93
CA PHE A 240 7.70 7.98 44.35
C PHE A 240 6.54 7.42 45.18
N LYS A 241 5.48 8.22 45.34
CA LYS A 241 4.33 7.88 46.20
C LYS A 241 3.11 7.41 45.41
N ASN A 242 3.04 7.77 44.13
CA ASN A 242 1.93 7.46 43.22
C ASN A 242 2.34 7.71 41.75
N PRO A 243 1.54 7.29 40.74
CA PRO A 243 1.81 7.53 39.32
C PRO A 243 2.06 9.00 38.95
N ASN A 244 1.32 9.95 39.56
CA ASN A 244 1.50 11.37 39.27
C ASN A 244 2.90 11.86 39.69
N SER A 245 3.43 11.40 40.83
CA SER A 245 4.80 11.73 41.25
C SER A 245 5.88 11.16 40.32
N VAL A 246 5.65 10.00 39.69
CA VAL A 246 6.53 9.48 38.62
C VAL A 246 6.44 10.39 37.39
N GLY A 247 5.24 10.81 36.98
CA GLY A 247 5.04 11.78 35.89
C GLY A 247 5.72 13.14 36.14
N GLN A 248 5.67 13.64 37.38
CA GLN A 248 6.40 14.85 37.79
C GLN A 248 7.93 14.69 37.70
N ALA A 249 8.46 13.52 38.07
CA ALA A 249 9.89 13.25 37.93
C ALA A 249 10.30 13.15 36.45
N ILE A 250 9.54 12.44 35.62
CA ILE A 250 9.74 12.38 34.16
C ILE A 250 9.75 13.81 33.56
N ALA A 251 8.78 14.65 33.93
CA ALA A 251 8.70 16.03 33.44
C ALA A 251 9.91 16.90 33.86
N ARG A 252 10.40 16.75 35.10
CA ARG A 252 11.59 17.47 35.59
C ARG A 252 12.90 16.96 34.96
N ASN A 253 12.96 15.67 34.65
CA ASN A 253 14.15 15.01 34.10
C ASN A 253 14.21 15.08 32.56
N LEU A 254 13.31 15.82 31.90
CA LEU A 254 13.42 16.09 30.46
C LEU A 254 14.64 16.98 30.19
N PRO A 255 15.54 16.58 29.27
CA PRO A 255 16.67 17.43 28.88
C PRO A 255 16.19 18.69 28.13
N PRO A 256 16.88 19.84 28.26
CA PRO A 256 16.55 21.06 27.53
C PRO A 256 16.50 20.82 26.01
N SER A 257 15.48 21.36 25.33
CA SER A 257 15.26 21.17 23.90
C SER A 257 14.40 22.27 23.31
N ASP A 258 14.82 22.85 22.18
CA ASP A 258 14.06 23.87 21.43
C ASP A 258 12.70 23.36 20.88
N ILE A 259 12.48 22.04 20.89
CA ILE A 259 11.23 21.40 20.46
C ILE A 259 10.08 21.73 21.42
N ILE A 260 10.38 21.91 22.71
CA ILE A 260 9.40 21.94 23.81
C ILE A 260 9.23 23.39 24.30
N GLU A 261 8.03 23.95 24.13
CA GLU A 261 7.65 25.25 24.69
C GLU A 261 7.33 25.14 26.18
N SER A 262 6.55 24.12 26.55
CA SER A 262 6.18 23.86 27.93
C SER A 262 5.78 22.40 28.16
N THR A 263 5.80 21.98 29.42
CA THR A 263 5.40 20.64 29.86
C THR A 263 4.39 20.73 30.99
N SER A 264 3.41 19.82 31.04
CA SER A 264 2.46 19.71 32.16
C SER A 264 2.23 18.25 32.54
N VAL A 265 1.76 18.00 33.76
CA VAL A 265 1.47 16.64 34.24
C VAL A 265 0.00 16.54 34.65
N ALA A 266 -0.77 15.70 33.94
CA ALA A 266 -2.20 15.55 34.12
C ALA A 266 -2.59 14.20 34.75
N GLY A 267 -3.64 14.22 35.57
CA GLY A 267 -4.28 13.02 36.13
C GLY A 267 -3.28 12.02 36.76
N PRO A 268 -3.27 10.74 36.35
CA PRO A 268 -2.37 9.70 36.87
C PRO A 268 -0.92 9.80 36.33
N GLY A 269 -0.46 10.98 35.91
CA GLY A 269 0.94 11.19 35.50
C GLY A 269 1.18 11.19 33.99
N PHE A 270 0.16 11.51 33.18
CA PHE A 270 0.36 11.82 31.75
C PHE A 270 1.24 13.07 31.64
N VAL A 271 2.40 12.97 30.98
CA VAL A 271 3.31 14.10 30.79
C VAL A 271 3.05 14.71 29.42
N ASN A 272 2.31 15.82 29.40
CA ASN A 272 1.93 16.52 28.17
C ASN A 272 3.02 17.51 27.76
N ILE A 273 3.20 17.65 26.45
CA ILE A 273 4.16 18.53 25.78
C ILE A 273 3.40 19.51 24.89
N VAL A 274 3.74 20.79 24.99
CA VAL A 274 3.40 21.81 23.99
C VAL A 274 4.64 22.05 23.12
N LEU A 275 4.50 21.96 21.81
CA LEU A 275 5.57 22.24 20.84
C LEU A 275 5.74 23.74 20.61
N SER A 276 6.99 24.21 20.50
CA SER A 276 7.29 25.62 20.23
C SER A 276 6.90 26.02 18.81
N ASP A 277 6.05 27.04 18.67
CA ASP A 277 5.62 27.60 17.38
C ASP A 277 6.81 27.99 16.50
N LYS A 278 7.87 28.52 17.13
CA LYS A 278 9.13 28.87 16.48
C LYS A 278 9.82 27.64 15.88
N TRP A 279 9.88 26.54 16.63
CA TRP A 279 10.47 25.29 16.13
C TRP A 279 9.62 24.65 15.02
N VAL A 280 8.29 24.67 15.16
CA VAL A 280 7.37 24.17 14.11
C VAL A 280 7.54 24.97 12.82
N ALA A 281 7.56 26.31 12.90
CA ALA A 281 7.80 27.21 11.77
C ALA A 281 9.17 26.95 11.12
N GLN A 282 10.24 26.84 11.93
CA GLN A 282 11.58 26.53 11.44
C GLN A 282 11.66 25.15 10.76
N SER A 283 11.01 24.13 11.31
CA SER A 283 10.96 22.78 10.70
C SER A 283 10.29 22.80 9.32
N ILE A 284 9.18 23.53 9.17
CA ILE A 284 8.50 23.72 7.88
C ILE A 284 9.39 24.49 6.90
N GLN A 285 10.07 25.56 7.34
CA GLN A 285 10.95 26.36 6.50
C GLN A 285 12.19 25.56 6.04
N GLN A 286 12.78 24.73 6.92
CA GLN A 286 13.87 23.82 6.55
C GLN A 286 13.42 22.72 5.57
N MET A 287 12.19 22.21 5.71
CA MET A 287 11.59 21.30 4.73
C MET A 287 11.40 21.96 3.36
N LEU A 288 10.98 23.23 3.32
CA LEU A 288 10.86 23.99 2.07
C LEU A 288 12.21 24.26 1.39
N LEU A 289 13.27 24.50 2.16
CA LEU A 289 14.62 24.78 1.65
C LEU A 289 15.38 23.52 1.24
N SER A 290 15.31 22.46 2.05
CA SER A 290 16.06 21.20 1.87
C SER A 290 15.25 20.11 1.16
N GLY A 291 13.96 20.37 0.89
CA GLY A 291 13.01 19.44 0.29
C GLY A 291 12.38 18.45 1.28
N ILE A 292 11.20 17.95 0.90
CA ILE A 292 10.38 16.99 1.66
C ILE A 292 11.10 15.65 1.98
N GLY A 293 12.24 15.38 1.34
CA GLY A 293 13.12 14.25 1.69
C GLY A 293 13.75 14.34 3.09
N THR A 294 13.74 15.53 3.72
CA THR A 294 14.14 15.69 5.13
C THR A 294 13.10 15.15 6.12
N TRP A 295 11.82 15.08 5.73
CA TRP A 295 10.73 14.48 6.51
C TRP A 295 10.45 13.02 6.11
N ALA A 296 11.35 12.39 5.35
CA ALA A 296 11.30 10.96 5.09
C ALA A 296 11.46 10.16 6.40
N PRO A 297 10.57 9.19 6.71
CA PRO A 297 10.78 8.30 7.85
C PRO A 297 12.10 7.53 7.73
N ILE A 298 12.64 7.14 8.87
CA ILE A 298 13.78 6.23 8.97
C ILE A 298 13.25 4.95 9.61
N LEU A 299 13.12 3.89 8.81
CA LEU A 299 12.74 2.56 9.27
C LEU A 299 14.00 1.73 9.55
N SER A 300 13.90 0.75 10.45
CA SER A 300 15.01 -0.14 10.81
C SER A 300 15.25 -1.27 9.79
N VAL A 301 14.42 -1.36 8.74
CA VAL A 301 14.51 -2.35 7.67
C VAL A 301 15.27 -1.77 6.47
N PRO A 302 16.43 -2.34 6.08
CA PRO A 302 17.19 -1.80 4.94
C PRO A 302 16.66 -2.30 3.60
N LYS A 303 16.06 -3.50 3.54
CA LYS A 303 15.58 -4.12 2.30
C LYS A 303 14.25 -4.85 2.46
N ALA A 304 13.33 -4.62 1.54
CA ALA A 304 12.04 -5.27 1.48
C ALA A 304 11.71 -5.83 0.08
N VAL A 305 10.88 -6.88 0.03
CA VAL A 305 10.20 -7.37 -1.18
C VAL A 305 8.72 -7.08 -1.03
N VAL A 306 8.09 -6.51 -2.04
CA VAL A 306 6.62 -6.37 -2.14
C VAL A 306 6.14 -7.20 -3.32
N ASP A 307 5.36 -8.24 -3.04
CA ASP A 307 4.74 -9.15 -4.01
C ASP A 307 3.28 -8.78 -4.22
N PHE A 308 2.94 -8.36 -5.43
CA PHE A 308 1.64 -7.77 -5.74
C PHE A 308 1.28 -7.80 -7.23
N SER A 309 0.03 -7.44 -7.53
CA SER A 309 -0.67 -7.64 -8.80
C SER A 309 -0.94 -9.10 -9.16
N SER A 310 0.13 -9.87 -9.38
CA SER A 310 0.18 -11.33 -9.56
C SER A 310 -0.99 -11.93 -10.38
N PRO A 311 -1.23 -11.45 -11.63
CA PRO A 311 -2.27 -11.97 -12.52
C PRO A 311 -1.92 -13.37 -13.05
N ASN A 312 -2.89 -14.03 -13.69
CA ASN A 312 -2.71 -15.33 -14.33
C ASN A 312 -2.56 -15.14 -15.85
N ILE A 313 -1.58 -15.76 -16.50
CA ILE A 313 -1.44 -15.76 -17.95
C ILE A 313 -2.69 -16.36 -18.63
N ALA A 314 -3.03 -15.84 -19.81
CA ALA A 314 -4.23 -16.18 -20.59
C ALA A 314 -5.57 -16.03 -19.83
N LYS A 315 -5.62 -15.14 -18.82
CA LYS A 315 -6.84 -14.69 -18.15
C LYS A 315 -6.77 -13.18 -17.93
N GLU A 316 -7.84 -12.47 -18.28
CA GLU A 316 -7.94 -11.04 -18.04
C GLU A 316 -7.65 -10.66 -16.59
N MET A 317 -7.02 -9.50 -16.41
CA MET A 317 -6.97 -8.87 -15.10
C MET A 317 -8.39 -8.45 -14.67
N HIS A 318 -8.78 -8.84 -13.45
CA HIS A 318 -10.04 -8.44 -12.84
C HIS A 318 -9.81 -7.52 -11.62
N VAL A 319 -10.86 -6.87 -11.11
CA VAL A 319 -10.79 -5.90 -10.00
C VAL A 319 -10.12 -6.41 -8.70
N GLY A 320 -10.01 -7.73 -8.50
CA GLY A 320 -9.20 -8.30 -7.41
C GLY A 320 -7.69 -8.14 -7.60
N HIS A 321 -7.20 -8.21 -8.85
CA HIS A 321 -5.82 -7.88 -9.18
C HIS A 321 -5.61 -6.37 -9.07
N LEU A 322 -6.58 -5.55 -9.50
CA LEU A 322 -6.55 -4.09 -9.36
C LEU A 322 -6.28 -3.65 -7.91
N ARG A 323 -6.98 -4.22 -6.91
CA ARG A 323 -6.69 -3.94 -5.48
C ARG A 323 -5.25 -4.27 -5.12
N SER A 324 -4.76 -5.45 -5.49
CA SER A 324 -3.37 -5.85 -5.25
C SER A 324 -2.38 -4.88 -5.90
N THR A 325 -2.59 -4.53 -7.17
CA THR A 325 -1.77 -3.56 -7.94
C THR A 325 -1.68 -2.21 -7.22
N ILE A 326 -2.82 -1.65 -6.80
CA ILE A 326 -2.89 -0.31 -6.18
C ILE A 326 -2.29 -0.31 -4.77
N ILE A 327 -2.67 -1.27 -3.94
CA ILE A 327 -2.21 -1.37 -2.55
C ILE A 327 -0.70 -1.67 -2.51
N GLY A 328 -0.22 -2.60 -3.34
CA GLY A 328 1.21 -2.96 -3.38
C GLY A 328 2.11 -1.85 -3.90
N ASP A 329 1.71 -1.14 -4.97
CA ASP A 329 2.45 0.03 -5.46
C ASP A 329 2.51 1.15 -4.40
N THR A 330 1.40 1.39 -3.70
CA THR A 330 1.34 2.39 -2.62
C THR A 330 2.27 2.01 -1.46
N LEU A 331 2.26 0.74 -1.02
CA LEU A 331 3.18 0.26 0.02
C LEU A 331 4.64 0.35 -0.43
N ALA A 332 4.96 -0.01 -1.68
CA ALA A 332 6.30 0.12 -2.24
C ALA A 332 6.78 1.59 -2.21
N ARG A 333 5.98 2.54 -2.70
CA ARG A 333 6.34 3.98 -2.69
C ARG A 333 6.56 4.55 -1.30
N MET A 334 5.78 4.13 -0.31
CA MET A 334 5.95 4.57 1.09
C MET A 334 7.23 4.02 1.71
N LEU A 335 7.58 2.76 1.45
CA LEU A 335 8.83 2.13 1.89
C LEU A 335 10.05 2.73 1.17
N GLU A 336 9.99 2.94 -0.14
CA GLU A 336 11.02 3.62 -0.95
C GLU A 336 11.29 5.05 -0.43
N PHE A 337 10.24 5.82 -0.17
CA PHE A 337 10.39 7.15 0.43
C PHE A 337 10.94 7.09 1.86
N SER A 338 10.63 6.03 2.61
CA SER A 338 11.22 5.73 3.93
C SER A 338 12.64 5.13 3.85
N ASN A 339 13.30 5.20 2.69
CA ASN A 339 14.68 4.80 2.42
C ASN A 339 14.96 3.30 2.52
N VAL A 340 13.92 2.47 2.33
CA VAL A 340 14.05 1.01 2.21
C VAL A 340 14.37 0.65 0.75
N GLU A 341 15.32 -0.26 0.50
CA GLU A 341 15.50 -0.86 -0.82
C GLU A 341 14.31 -1.78 -1.11
N VAL A 342 13.40 -1.38 -2.02
CA VAL A 342 12.20 -2.16 -2.34
C VAL A 342 12.37 -2.93 -3.65
N LEU A 343 12.30 -4.25 -3.55
CA LEU A 343 12.18 -5.17 -4.67
C LEU A 343 10.70 -5.43 -4.97
N ARG A 344 10.20 -4.75 -5.99
CA ARG A 344 8.83 -4.91 -6.50
C ARG A 344 8.72 -6.20 -7.31
N ARG A 345 7.86 -7.13 -6.89
CA ARG A 345 7.72 -8.47 -7.49
C ARG A 345 6.30 -8.70 -7.98
N ASN A 346 6.19 -9.22 -9.19
CA ASN A 346 4.94 -9.68 -9.78
C ASN A 346 5.01 -11.20 -9.91
N HIS A 347 4.31 -11.92 -9.04
CA HIS A 347 4.29 -13.38 -9.02
C HIS A 347 3.20 -13.91 -9.97
N VAL A 348 3.43 -13.66 -11.26
CA VAL A 348 2.53 -14.05 -12.34
C VAL A 348 2.32 -15.57 -12.37
N GLY A 349 1.07 -15.99 -12.50
CA GLY A 349 0.69 -17.38 -12.77
C GLY A 349 1.00 -17.76 -14.22
N ASP A 350 2.28 -17.93 -14.53
CA ASP A 350 2.83 -18.27 -15.85
C ASP A 350 3.21 -19.75 -15.99
N TRP A 351 2.91 -20.58 -14.99
CA TRP A 351 3.09 -22.03 -15.02
C TRP A 351 1.78 -22.76 -14.67
N GLY A 352 1.68 -24.05 -15.02
CA GLY A 352 0.52 -24.89 -14.68
C GLY A 352 -0.09 -25.68 -15.86
N THR A 353 -1.08 -26.50 -15.55
CA THR A 353 -1.68 -27.46 -16.51
C THR A 353 -2.51 -26.79 -17.60
N GLN A 354 -3.00 -25.56 -17.38
CA GLN A 354 -3.75 -24.79 -18.36
C GLN A 354 -2.96 -24.52 -19.66
N PHE A 355 -1.64 -24.53 -19.61
CA PHE A 355 -0.82 -24.30 -20.81
C PHE A 355 -0.87 -25.45 -21.80
N GLY A 356 -1.16 -26.69 -21.36
CA GLY A 356 -1.29 -27.83 -22.27
C GLY A 356 -2.43 -27.64 -23.28
N MET A 357 -3.61 -27.23 -22.80
CA MET A 357 -4.75 -26.94 -23.68
C MET A 357 -4.55 -25.67 -24.50
N LEU A 358 -3.86 -24.65 -23.97
CA LEU A 358 -3.58 -23.42 -24.71
C LEU A 358 -2.61 -23.68 -25.89
N ILE A 359 -1.54 -24.46 -25.68
CA ILE A 359 -0.54 -24.77 -26.70
C ILE A 359 -1.11 -25.70 -27.79
N GLU A 360 -1.84 -26.76 -27.43
CA GLU A 360 -2.47 -27.62 -28.43
C GLU A 360 -3.60 -26.88 -29.19
N HIS A 361 -4.32 -25.96 -28.54
CA HIS A 361 -5.27 -25.09 -29.24
C HIS A 361 -4.56 -24.13 -30.21
N LEU A 362 -3.35 -23.64 -29.85
CA LEU A 362 -2.54 -22.78 -30.71
C LEU A 362 -2.12 -23.54 -31.98
N PHE A 363 -1.60 -24.77 -31.82
CA PHE A 363 -1.17 -25.62 -32.94
C PHE A 363 -2.33 -26.05 -33.85
N ASP A 364 -3.49 -26.42 -33.27
CA ASP A 364 -4.68 -26.79 -34.07
C ASP A 364 -5.29 -25.56 -34.79
N LYS A 365 -5.32 -24.37 -34.17
CA LYS A 365 -5.93 -23.15 -34.73
C LYS A 365 -5.00 -22.40 -35.71
N PHE A 366 -3.69 -22.48 -35.51
CA PHE A 366 -2.67 -21.82 -36.33
C PHE A 366 -1.57 -22.81 -36.71
N PRO A 367 -1.65 -23.48 -37.88
CA PRO A 367 -0.60 -24.39 -38.35
C PRO A 367 0.79 -23.72 -38.40
N ASN A 368 0.85 -22.45 -38.84
CA ASN A 368 2.05 -21.60 -38.82
C ASN A 368 2.07 -20.69 -37.56
N TRP A 369 1.80 -21.23 -36.38
CA TRP A 369 1.76 -20.46 -35.11
C TRP A 369 3.05 -19.67 -34.82
N GLU A 370 4.20 -20.09 -35.37
CA GLU A 370 5.50 -19.43 -35.25
C GLU A 370 5.47 -18.05 -35.91
N GLU A 371 4.93 -17.96 -37.13
CA GLU A 371 4.77 -16.73 -37.92
C GLU A 371 3.52 -15.92 -37.51
N ALA A 372 2.51 -16.57 -36.91
CA ALA A 372 1.23 -15.95 -36.58
C ALA A 372 1.41 -14.69 -35.69
N GLY A 373 1.04 -13.52 -36.21
CA GLY A 373 1.09 -12.26 -35.47
C GLY A 373 0.11 -12.24 -34.29
N GLU A 374 0.38 -11.41 -33.29
CA GLU A 374 -0.41 -11.31 -32.05
C GLU A 374 -1.88 -10.97 -32.35
N GLN A 375 -2.12 -10.09 -33.32
CA GLN A 375 -3.44 -9.72 -33.84
C GLN A 375 -4.24 -10.92 -34.42
N ALA A 376 -3.57 -11.99 -34.86
CA ALA A 376 -4.23 -13.19 -35.39
C ALA A 376 -4.69 -14.13 -34.26
N ILE A 377 -3.98 -14.15 -33.13
CA ILE A 377 -4.35 -14.95 -31.96
C ILE A 377 -5.59 -14.36 -31.28
N GLY A 378 -5.65 -13.02 -31.19
CA GLY A 378 -6.81 -12.26 -30.73
C GLY A 378 -6.95 -12.23 -29.21
N ASP A 379 -8.19 -12.11 -28.74
CA ASP A 379 -8.52 -12.08 -27.31
C ASP A 379 -8.09 -13.40 -26.62
N LEU A 380 -7.17 -13.27 -25.66
CA LEU A 380 -6.65 -14.40 -24.88
C LEU A 380 -7.68 -15.07 -23.98
N GLN A 381 -8.69 -14.33 -23.50
CA GLN A 381 -9.81 -14.88 -22.74
C GLN A 381 -10.76 -15.67 -23.64
N GLU A 382 -11.04 -15.22 -24.86
CA GLU A 382 -11.79 -16.03 -25.85
C GLU A 382 -11.00 -17.29 -26.24
N PHE A 383 -9.69 -17.16 -26.47
CA PHE A 383 -8.80 -18.28 -26.73
C PHE A 383 -8.73 -19.27 -25.56
N TYR A 384 -8.74 -18.78 -24.31
CA TYR A 384 -8.87 -19.60 -23.10
C TYR A 384 -10.25 -20.27 -22.99
N LYS A 385 -11.35 -19.53 -23.20
CA LYS A 385 -12.73 -20.05 -23.23
C LYS A 385 -12.86 -21.19 -24.26
N ALA A 386 -12.31 -21.01 -25.45
CA ALA A 386 -12.36 -21.97 -26.56
C ALA A 386 -11.49 -23.22 -26.29
N SER A 387 -10.23 -23.05 -25.86
CA SER A 387 -9.35 -24.17 -25.50
C SER A 387 -9.89 -24.97 -24.31
N LYS A 388 -10.44 -24.30 -23.29
CA LYS A 388 -11.08 -24.96 -22.14
C LYS A 388 -12.32 -25.75 -22.57
N ARG A 389 -13.19 -25.16 -23.41
CA ARG A 389 -14.33 -25.89 -23.95
C ARG A 389 -13.91 -27.14 -24.72
N ARG A 390 -12.88 -27.06 -25.56
CA ARG A 390 -12.34 -28.26 -26.25
C ARG A 390 -11.76 -29.29 -25.28
N PHE A 391 -11.13 -28.86 -24.18
CA PHE A 391 -10.61 -29.77 -23.16
C PHE A 391 -11.73 -30.55 -22.42
N ASP A 392 -12.91 -29.94 -22.27
CA ASP A 392 -14.06 -30.56 -21.62
C ASP A 392 -14.97 -31.35 -22.59
N ASP A 393 -15.09 -30.92 -23.85
CA ASP A 393 -15.95 -31.52 -24.88
C ASP A 393 -15.24 -32.62 -25.71
N ASP A 394 -13.91 -32.64 -25.84
CA ASP A 394 -13.12 -33.54 -26.72
C ASP A 394 -12.02 -34.29 -25.95
N SER A 395 -12.23 -35.60 -25.73
CA SER A 395 -11.29 -36.47 -25.00
C SER A 395 -9.94 -36.67 -25.71
N THR A 396 -9.90 -36.59 -27.04
CA THR A 396 -8.64 -36.73 -27.80
C THR A 396 -7.78 -35.48 -27.64
N PHE A 397 -8.42 -34.31 -27.58
CA PHE A 397 -7.77 -33.05 -27.26
C PHE A 397 -7.39 -32.95 -25.78
N MET A 398 -8.20 -33.47 -24.86
CA MET A 398 -7.82 -33.61 -23.44
C MET A 398 -6.52 -34.42 -23.28
N GLU A 399 -6.40 -35.58 -23.95
CA GLU A 399 -5.18 -36.39 -23.95
C GLU A 399 -3.97 -35.66 -24.55
N LYS A 400 -4.14 -34.97 -25.69
CA LYS A 400 -3.10 -34.13 -26.30
C LYS A 400 -2.62 -33.06 -25.30
N ALA A 401 -3.56 -32.33 -24.69
CA ALA A 401 -3.29 -31.26 -23.75
C ALA A 401 -2.54 -31.76 -22.50
N GLN A 402 -2.88 -32.93 -21.96
CA GLN A 402 -2.13 -33.54 -20.85
C GLN A 402 -0.69 -33.87 -21.27
N LYS A 403 -0.49 -34.48 -22.46
CA LYS A 403 0.84 -34.79 -23.01
C LYS A 403 1.66 -33.52 -23.29
N ALA A 404 1.01 -32.43 -23.69
CA ALA A 404 1.63 -31.13 -23.91
C ALA A 404 2.20 -30.48 -22.63
N VAL A 405 1.54 -30.65 -21.48
CA VAL A 405 2.09 -30.20 -20.18
C VAL A 405 3.42 -30.92 -19.88
N VAL A 406 3.47 -32.23 -20.09
CA VAL A 406 4.67 -33.04 -19.87
C VAL A 406 5.82 -32.60 -20.80
N ARG A 407 5.52 -32.32 -22.08
CA ARG A 407 6.50 -31.80 -23.06
C ARG A 407 7.04 -30.43 -22.70
N LEU A 408 6.18 -29.50 -22.27
CA LEU A 408 6.57 -28.16 -21.79
C LEU A 408 7.48 -28.24 -20.55
N GLN A 409 7.11 -29.09 -19.58
CA GLN A 409 7.88 -29.31 -18.35
C GLN A 409 9.23 -29.97 -18.64
N GLY A 410 9.24 -31.01 -19.48
CA GLY A 410 10.45 -31.68 -19.98
C GLY A 410 11.36 -30.80 -20.84
N GLY A 411 10.90 -29.62 -21.26
CA GLY A 411 11.70 -28.61 -21.92
C GLY A 411 11.78 -28.70 -23.43
N GLU A 412 10.83 -29.37 -24.08
CA GLU A 412 10.76 -29.45 -25.54
C GLU A 412 10.63 -28.05 -26.16
N ALA A 413 11.58 -27.67 -27.04
CA ALA A 413 11.72 -26.31 -27.55
C ALA A 413 10.43 -25.75 -28.15
N ARG A 414 9.78 -26.51 -29.04
CA ARG A 414 8.50 -26.14 -29.66
C ARG A 414 7.41 -25.77 -28.64
N TYR A 415 7.33 -26.51 -27.53
CA TYR A 415 6.35 -26.24 -26.46
C TYR A 415 6.78 -25.06 -25.59
N ARG A 416 8.08 -24.92 -25.30
CA ARG A 416 8.65 -23.75 -24.61
C ARG A 416 8.41 -22.45 -25.39
N ASP A 417 8.55 -22.46 -26.71
CA ASP A 417 8.42 -21.27 -27.54
C ASP A 417 6.94 -20.89 -27.78
N ALA A 418 6.05 -21.88 -27.91
CA ALA A 418 4.60 -21.64 -27.86
C ALA A 418 4.16 -21.04 -26.51
N TRP A 419 4.69 -21.57 -25.40
CA TRP A 419 4.46 -21.04 -24.06
C TRP A 419 4.92 -19.57 -23.92
N LYS A 420 6.15 -19.24 -24.36
CA LYS A 420 6.66 -17.85 -24.36
C LYS A 420 5.69 -16.91 -25.08
N LYS A 421 5.29 -17.26 -26.30
CA LYS A 421 4.41 -16.43 -27.15
C LYS A 421 3.04 -16.17 -26.51
N ILE A 422 2.44 -17.18 -25.88
CA ILE A 422 1.19 -17.03 -25.10
C ILE A 422 1.39 -16.08 -23.91
N CYS A 423 2.53 -16.18 -23.22
CA CYS A 423 2.86 -15.30 -22.10
C CYS A 423 3.13 -13.86 -22.54
N GLU A 424 3.84 -13.65 -23.65
CA GLU A 424 4.17 -12.32 -24.20
C GLU A 424 2.93 -11.51 -24.58
N ILE A 425 1.92 -12.14 -25.18
CA ILE A 425 0.64 -11.47 -25.49
C ILE A 425 -0.08 -11.07 -24.19
N SER A 426 -0.08 -11.94 -23.17
CA SER A 426 -0.68 -11.63 -21.86
C SER A 426 0.05 -10.47 -21.16
N ARG A 427 1.39 -10.46 -21.22
CA ARG A 427 2.22 -9.39 -20.65
C ARG A 427 1.92 -8.03 -21.29
N LYS A 428 1.66 -7.98 -22.60
CA LYS A 428 1.26 -6.75 -23.30
C LYS A 428 -0.10 -6.23 -22.82
N GLU A 429 -1.10 -7.09 -22.64
CA GLU A 429 -2.38 -6.70 -22.05
C GLU A 429 -2.23 -6.17 -20.61
N PHE A 430 -1.37 -6.79 -19.81
CA PHE A 430 -1.10 -6.35 -18.44
C PHE A 430 -0.33 -5.02 -18.40
N ASP A 431 0.62 -4.81 -19.30
CA ASP A 431 1.43 -3.59 -19.36
C ASP A 431 0.57 -2.36 -19.69
N LEU A 432 -0.45 -2.47 -20.54
CA LEU A 432 -1.43 -1.39 -20.72
C LEU A 432 -2.10 -0.96 -19.41
N VAL A 433 -2.47 -1.92 -18.56
CA VAL A 433 -3.04 -1.64 -17.23
C VAL A 433 -1.99 -1.00 -16.30
N TYR A 434 -0.73 -1.46 -16.34
CA TYR A 434 0.34 -0.89 -15.54
C TYR A 434 0.76 0.51 -15.98
N GLN A 435 0.74 0.82 -17.28
CA GLN A 435 0.95 2.15 -17.85
C GLN A 435 -0.13 3.12 -17.38
N CYS A 436 -1.42 2.80 -17.55
CA CYS A 436 -2.53 3.64 -17.05
C CYS A 436 -2.47 3.83 -15.52
N LEU A 437 -2.02 2.83 -14.77
CA LEU A 437 -1.84 2.95 -13.32
C LEU A 437 -0.50 3.59 -12.91
N GLY A 438 0.43 3.86 -13.84
CA GLY A 438 1.75 4.42 -13.57
C GLY A 438 2.61 3.54 -12.63
N VAL A 439 2.47 2.22 -12.72
CA VAL A 439 3.10 1.23 -11.83
C VAL A 439 4.26 0.55 -12.54
N HIS A 440 5.37 0.36 -11.82
CA HIS A 440 6.53 -0.40 -12.29
C HIS A 440 6.81 -1.57 -11.34
N LEU A 441 7.20 -2.71 -11.89
CA LEU A 441 7.30 -4.01 -11.21
C LEU A 441 8.23 -4.96 -12.00
N GLU A 442 8.93 -5.86 -11.31
CA GLU A 442 9.76 -6.91 -11.93
C GLU A 442 8.98 -8.23 -11.95
N GLU A 443 8.85 -8.87 -13.11
CA GLU A 443 8.19 -10.18 -13.22
C GLU A 443 9.11 -11.29 -12.68
N LYS A 444 8.63 -12.01 -11.66
CA LYS A 444 9.15 -13.31 -11.24
C LYS A 444 7.98 -14.23 -10.96
N GLY A 445 7.36 -14.71 -12.04
CA GLY A 445 6.25 -15.65 -12.03
C GLY A 445 6.62 -17.04 -11.52
N GLU A 446 5.62 -17.91 -11.39
CA GLU A 446 5.78 -19.29 -10.91
C GLU A 446 6.90 -20.06 -11.65
N SER A 447 7.03 -19.85 -12.97
CA SER A 447 7.96 -20.59 -13.82
C SER A 447 9.43 -20.39 -13.42
N PHE A 448 9.77 -19.21 -12.88
CA PHE A 448 11.11 -18.81 -12.46
C PHE A 448 11.66 -19.67 -11.32
N TYR A 449 10.79 -20.14 -10.41
CA TYR A 449 11.21 -20.85 -9.20
C TYR A 449 11.34 -22.37 -9.40
N ASN A 450 10.85 -22.92 -10.52
CA ASN A 450 10.93 -24.35 -10.83
C ASN A 450 12.31 -25.00 -10.60
N PRO A 451 13.47 -24.37 -10.95
CA PRO A 451 14.78 -24.97 -10.71
C PRO A 451 15.16 -25.07 -9.22
N TYR A 452 14.55 -24.26 -8.36
CA TYR A 452 14.85 -24.19 -6.93
C TYR A 452 13.97 -25.14 -6.10
N ILE A 453 12.74 -25.43 -6.56
CA ILE A 453 11.79 -26.31 -5.84
C ILE A 453 12.42 -27.63 -5.36
N PRO A 454 13.17 -28.41 -6.18
CA PRO A 454 13.70 -29.70 -5.75
C PRO A 454 14.62 -29.59 -4.51
N GLY A 455 15.59 -28.67 -4.54
CA GLY A 455 16.55 -28.48 -3.45
C GLY A 455 15.93 -27.86 -2.19
N VAL A 456 14.93 -26.99 -2.35
CA VAL A 456 14.19 -26.40 -1.22
C VAL A 456 13.33 -27.46 -0.51
N LEU A 457 12.70 -28.38 -1.27
CA LEU A 457 12.01 -29.52 -0.68
C LEU A 457 12.97 -30.53 -0.06
N GLU A 458 14.15 -30.74 -0.64
CA GLU A 458 15.20 -31.59 -0.05
C GLU A 458 15.70 -31.00 1.29
N GLU A 459 15.91 -29.68 1.40
CA GLU A 459 16.28 -29.02 2.65
C GLU A 459 15.22 -29.23 3.75
N LEU A 460 13.93 -29.11 3.40
CA LEU A 460 12.82 -29.34 4.32
C LEU A 460 12.67 -30.82 4.70
N SER A 461 12.94 -31.74 3.77
CA SER A 461 12.95 -33.18 4.02
C SER A 461 14.09 -33.58 4.97
N ASN A 462 15.29 -33.02 4.77
CA ASN A 462 16.45 -33.25 5.63
C ASN A 462 16.29 -32.64 7.04
N LYS A 463 15.38 -31.67 7.20
CA LYS A 463 14.94 -31.14 8.49
C LYS A 463 13.80 -31.95 9.15
N GLY A 464 13.35 -33.04 8.53
CA GLY A 464 12.25 -33.88 9.04
C GLY A 464 10.89 -33.18 9.04
N LEU A 465 10.68 -32.21 8.15
CA LEU A 465 9.43 -31.43 8.08
C LEU A 465 8.44 -31.94 7.03
N ILE A 466 8.92 -32.73 6.07
CA ILE A 466 8.10 -33.34 5.01
C ILE A 466 7.86 -34.82 5.35
N GLU A 467 6.61 -35.22 5.29
CA GLU A 467 6.13 -36.59 5.51
C GLU A 467 5.40 -37.09 4.26
N GLU A 468 5.32 -38.42 4.07
CA GLU A 468 4.49 -39.03 3.03
C GLU A 468 3.10 -39.37 3.58
N SER A 469 2.05 -38.90 2.91
CA SER A 469 0.65 -39.15 3.25
C SER A 469 -0.13 -39.48 1.98
N ASP A 470 -0.71 -40.68 1.92
CA ASP A 470 -1.35 -41.25 0.71
C ASP A 470 -0.50 -41.15 -0.57
N GLY A 471 0.83 -41.25 -0.49
CA GLY A 471 1.73 -41.08 -1.64
C GLY A 471 1.90 -39.63 -2.14
N ALA A 472 1.36 -38.64 -1.43
CA ALA A 472 1.72 -37.23 -1.58
C ALA A 472 2.76 -36.85 -0.52
N ARG A 473 3.63 -35.87 -0.81
CA ARG A 473 4.55 -35.29 0.18
C ARG A 473 3.93 -34.04 0.79
N VAL A 474 3.85 -33.99 2.12
CA VAL A 474 3.07 -32.99 2.87
C VAL A 474 3.83 -32.47 4.08
N ILE A 475 3.45 -31.29 4.58
CA ILE A 475 3.93 -30.73 5.85
C ILE A 475 2.70 -30.54 6.76
N PHE A 476 2.59 -31.31 7.83
CA PHE A 476 1.55 -31.10 8.86
C PHE A 476 1.86 -29.82 9.65
N ILE A 477 0.87 -28.95 9.86
CA ILE A 477 1.00 -27.71 10.62
C ILE A 477 0.05 -27.76 11.83
N GLU A 478 0.58 -27.51 13.03
CA GLU A 478 -0.22 -27.47 14.25
C GLU A 478 -1.33 -26.41 14.15
N GLY A 479 -2.53 -26.72 14.67
CA GLY A 479 -3.71 -25.88 14.56
C GLY A 479 -4.49 -26.00 13.24
N HIS A 480 -3.93 -26.61 12.18
CA HIS A 480 -4.62 -26.81 10.91
C HIS A 480 -5.01 -28.28 10.67
N GLN A 481 -6.26 -28.51 10.25
CA GLN A 481 -6.78 -29.86 9.94
C GLN A 481 -6.31 -30.41 8.58
N ILE A 482 -5.81 -29.54 7.69
CA ILE A 482 -5.37 -29.89 6.35
C ILE A 482 -3.85 -29.66 6.31
N PRO A 483 -3.02 -30.62 5.90
CA PRO A 483 -1.59 -30.42 5.78
C PRO A 483 -1.25 -29.60 4.54
N LEU A 484 -0.11 -28.91 4.57
CA LEU A 484 0.44 -28.21 3.42
C LEU A 484 1.03 -29.26 2.45
N ILE A 485 0.22 -29.74 1.51
CA ILE A 485 0.69 -30.62 0.43
C ILE A 485 1.71 -29.85 -0.39
N VAL A 486 2.94 -30.36 -0.49
CA VAL A 486 4.00 -29.75 -1.31
C VAL A 486 4.20 -30.49 -2.63
N VAL A 487 4.06 -31.82 -2.66
CA VAL A 487 4.10 -32.62 -3.89
C VAL A 487 2.92 -33.57 -3.93
N LYS A 488 2.22 -33.62 -5.07
CA LYS A 488 1.05 -34.48 -5.29
C LYS A 488 1.45 -35.96 -5.50
N ARG A 489 0.45 -36.84 -5.52
CA ARG A 489 0.57 -38.28 -5.82
C ARG A 489 1.11 -38.58 -7.23
N ASP A 490 1.04 -37.63 -8.16
CA ASP A 490 1.60 -37.72 -9.52
C ASP A 490 3.06 -37.23 -9.62
N GLY A 491 3.68 -36.90 -8.48
CA GLY A 491 5.02 -36.28 -8.43
C GLY A 491 5.04 -34.78 -8.77
N GLY A 492 3.90 -34.21 -9.16
CA GLY A 492 3.78 -32.83 -9.61
C GLY A 492 3.74 -31.80 -8.47
N TYR A 493 4.44 -30.69 -8.69
CA TYR A 493 4.41 -29.52 -7.80
C TYR A 493 3.06 -28.77 -7.85
N ASN A 494 2.90 -27.86 -6.89
CA ASN A 494 1.76 -26.98 -6.71
C ASN A 494 2.20 -25.62 -6.15
N TYR A 495 1.24 -24.72 -5.89
CA TYR A 495 1.49 -23.39 -5.32
C TYR A 495 2.34 -23.42 -4.05
N ALA A 496 2.10 -24.35 -3.10
CA ALA A 496 2.89 -24.44 -1.87
C ALA A 496 4.38 -24.73 -2.12
N SER A 497 4.70 -25.61 -3.08
CA SER A 497 6.09 -25.81 -3.53
C SER A 497 6.69 -24.53 -4.13
N THR A 498 5.96 -23.84 -5.00
CA THR A 498 6.41 -22.59 -5.63
C THR A 498 6.62 -21.48 -4.60
N ASP A 499 5.68 -21.29 -3.67
CA ASP A 499 5.74 -20.29 -2.61
C ASP A 499 6.90 -20.52 -1.65
N LEU A 500 7.14 -21.78 -1.24
CA LEU A 500 8.30 -22.15 -0.41
C LEU A 500 9.62 -21.86 -1.14
N ALA A 501 9.73 -22.20 -2.43
CA ALA A 501 10.90 -21.86 -3.24
C ALA A 501 11.05 -20.34 -3.44
N ALA A 502 9.95 -19.60 -3.58
CA ALA A 502 9.96 -18.15 -3.73
C ALA A 502 10.38 -17.43 -2.44
N LEU A 503 9.89 -17.88 -1.28
CA LEU A 503 10.33 -17.38 0.03
C LEU A 503 11.80 -17.68 0.29
N TRP A 504 12.23 -18.93 0.04
CA TRP A 504 13.63 -19.32 0.15
C TRP A 504 14.53 -18.47 -0.75
N TYR A 505 14.12 -18.22 -1.99
CA TYR A 505 14.86 -17.37 -2.94
C TYR A 505 14.94 -15.90 -2.46
N ARG A 506 13.84 -15.34 -1.96
CA ARG A 506 13.78 -13.96 -1.45
C ARG A 506 14.65 -13.77 -0.19
N LEU A 507 14.73 -14.78 0.66
CA LEU A 507 15.57 -14.76 1.87
C LEU A 507 17.06 -15.00 1.57
N ASN A 508 17.39 -16.00 0.75
CA ASN A 508 18.78 -16.44 0.56
C ASN A 508 19.49 -15.73 -0.60
N ILE A 509 18.79 -15.48 -1.71
CA ILE A 509 19.36 -14.88 -2.93
C ILE A 509 19.12 -13.37 -2.95
N GLU A 510 17.87 -12.91 -2.77
CA GLU A 510 17.56 -11.47 -2.77
C GLU A 510 17.89 -10.78 -1.43
N LYS A 511 18.07 -11.57 -0.36
CA LYS A 511 18.44 -11.12 1.00
C LYS A 511 17.48 -10.08 1.58
N ALA A 512 16.19 -10.24 1.29
CA ALA A 512 15.14 -9.37 1.79
C ALA A 512 14.94 -9.54 3.30
N ASN A 513 14.97 -8.43 4.05
CA ASN A 513 14.68 -8.45 5.48
C ASN A 513 13.18 -8.47 5.76
N TRP A 514 12.35 -7.91 4.88
CA TRP A 514 10.89 -7.94 5.00
C TRP A 514 10.24 -8.36 3.68
N ILE A 515 9.35 -9.34 3.70
CA ILE A 515 8.66 -9.85 2.52
C ILE A 515 7.16 -9.67 2.71
N ILE A 516 6.55 -8.87 1.84
CA ILE A 516 5.17 -8.38 1.96
C ILE A 516 4.36 -8.97 0.80
N TYR A 517 3.34 -9.78 1.11
CA TYR A 517 2.49 -10.46 0.13
C TYR A 517 1.11 -9.81 0.09
N VAL A 518 0.75 -9.14 -1.01
CA VAL A 518 -0.48 -8.33 -1.13
C VAL A 518 -1.55 -9.10 -1.91
N THR A 519 -2.39 -9.86 -1.22
CA THR A 519 -3.38 -10.75 -1.86
C THR A 519 -4.76 -10.74 -1.19
N ASP A 520 -5.73 -11.40 -1.82
CA ASP A 520 -7.10 -11.55 -1.30
C ASP A 520 -7.11 -12.26 0.06
N VAL A 521 -7.95 -11.77 0.99
CA VAL A 521 -8.08 -12.32 2.35
C VAL A 521 -8.48 -13.80 2.37
N GLY A 522 -9.10 -14.32 1.30
CA GLY A 522 -9.38 -15.74 1.11
C GLY A 522 -8.16 -16.64 0.96
N GLN A 523 -6.94 -16.09 0.85
CA GLN A 523 -5.67 -16.84 0.90
C GLN A 523 -5.01 -16.87 2.29
N SER A 524 -5.56 -16.18 3.30
CA SER A 524 -4.87 -15.99 4.60
C SER A 524 -4.50 -17.32 5.29
N GLN A 525 -5.33 -18.36 5.18
CA GLN A 525 -5.02 -19.68 5.75
C GLN A 525 -3.79 -20.33 5.09
N HIS A 526 -3.65 -20.21 3.77
CA HIS A 526 -2.49 -20.72 3.04
C HIS A 526 -1.21 -20.00 3.50
N PHE A 527 -1.27 -18.67 3.60
CA PHE A 527 -0.14 -17.88 4.10
C PHE A 527 0.25 -18.21 5.54
N ASP A 528 -0.70 -18.47 6.43
CA ASP A 528 -0.40 -18.85 7.82
C ASP A 528 0.24 -20.25 7.93
N MET A 529 -0.27 -21.23 7.19
CA MET A 529 0.34 -22.57 7.08
C MET A 529 1.77 -22.49 6.51
N PHE A 530 1.96 -21.70 5.46
CA PHE A 530 3.22 -21.45 4.77
C PHE A 530 4.25 -20.73 5.66
N PHE A 531 3.87 -19.65 6.35
CA PHE A 531 4.76 -18.97 7.30
C PHE A 531 5.09 -19.87 8.50
N SER A 532 4.18 -20.75 8.92
CA SER A 532 4.42 -21.73 9.98
C SER A 532 5.38 -22.84 9.54
N ALA A 533 5.32 -23.29 8.29
CA ALA A 533 6.33 -24.16 7.70
C ALA A 533 7.72 -23.48 7.67
N ALA A 534 7.78 -22.21 7.25
CA ALA A 534 9.02 -21.44 7.17
C ALA A 534 9.64 -21.13 8.55
N ARG A 535 8.83 -20.90 9.59
CA ARG A 535 9.29 -20.81 10.99
C ARG A 535 9.90 -22.15 11.45
N ARG A 536 9.19 -23.27 11.27
CA ARG A 536 9.72 -24.62 11.57
C ARG A 536 10.97 -24.99 10.79
N ALA A 537 11.16 -24.42 9.59
CA ALA A 537 12.38 -24.55 8.79
C ALA A 537 13.55 -23.68 9.30
N GLY A 538 13.35 -22.80 10.29
CA GLY A 538 14.34 -21.84 10.76
C GLY A 538 14.62 -20.69 9.80
N TRP A 539 13.74 -20.46 8.80
CA TRP A 539 13.90 -19.37 7.82
C TRP A 539 13.32 -18.04 8.31
N LEU A 540 12.39 -18.08 9.26
CA LEU A 540 11.76 -16.92 9.91
C LEU A 540 11.80 -17.10 11.44
N PRO A 541 11.94 -16.04 12.25
CA PRO A 541 11.88 -16.12 13.71
C PRO A 541 10.54 -16.65 14.21
N ASP A 542 10.56 -17.43 15.30
CA ASP A 542 9.34 -18.04 15.89
C ASP A 542 8.34 -17.00 16.39
N SER A 543 8.81 -15.83 16.84
CA SER A 543 7.94 -14.75 17.30
C SER A 543 7.41 -13.90 16.15
N ASN A 544 6.10 -13.67 16.11
CA ASN A 544 5.42 -12.76 15.16
C ASN A 544 5.72 -11.25 15.41
N GLY A 545 6.83 -10.93 16.07
CA GLY A 545 7.19 -9.59 16.53
C GLY A 545 7.86 -8.71 15.46
N ASN A 546 8.74 -7.82 15.92
CA ASN A 546 9.47 -6.85 15.09
C ASN A 546 10.93 -7.28 14.81
N LEU A 547 11.18 -8.59 14.80
CA LEU A 547 12.45 -9.17 14.37
C LEU A 547 12.46 -9.36 12.85
N TYR A 548 13.66 -9.33 12.27
CA TYR A 548 13.90 -9.61 10.85
C TYR A 548 14.82 -10.85 10.73
N PRO A 549 14.70 -11.68 9.66
CA PRO A 549 13.78 -11.52 8.53
C PRO A 549 12.31 -11.73 8.91
N LYS A 550 11.40 -11.05 8.21
CA LYS A 550 9.95 -11.06 8.48
C LYS A 550 9.16 -11.31 7.20
N ALA A 551 8.14 -12.14 7.28
CA ALA A 551 7.11 -12.23 6.24
C ALA A 551 5.80 -11.59 6.74
N SER A 552 4.97 -11.06 5.85
CA SER A 552 3.71 -10.40 6.20
C SER A 552 2.68 -10.55 5.10
N HIS A 553 1.49 -11.06 5.43
CA HIS A 553 0.35 -11.10 4.52
C HIS A 553 -0.48 -9.82 4.65
N VAL A 554 -0.64 -9.11 3.54
CA VAL A 554 -1.45 -7.90 3.40
C VAL A 554 -2.76 -8.32 2.72
N GLY A 555 -3.59 -9.00 3.50
CA GLY A 555 -4.94 -9.36 3.09
C GLY A 555 -5.78 -8.12 2.75
N PHE A 556 -6.53 -8.19 1.65
CA PHE A 556 -7.58 -7.24 1.29
C PHE A 556 -8.94 -7.92 1.04
N GLY A 557 -10.03 -7.18 1.25
CA GLY A 557 -11.41 -7.63 1.05
C GLY A 557 -11.89 -7.58 -0.42
N LEU A 558 -13.12 -8.04 -0.66
CA LEU A 558 -13.72 -8.11 -1.99
C LEU A 558 -14.23 -6.75 -2.49
N VAL A 559 -14.10 -6.53 -3.80
CA VAL A 559 -14.82 -5.47 -4.53
C VAL A 559 -16.24 -5.95 -4.83
N LEU A 560 -17.24 -5.17 -4.42
CA LEU A 560 -18.66 -5.49 -4.55
C LEU A 560 -19.35 -4.62 -5.62
N GLY A 561 -20.36 -5.17 -6.26
CA GLY A 561 -21.32 -4.43 -7.07
C GLY A 561 -22.41 -3.77 -6.23
N SER A 562 -23.27 -2.97 -6.87
CA SER A 562 -24.44 -2.36 -6.24
C SER A 562 -25.49 -3.37 -5.75
N ASP A 563 -25.36 -4.65 -6.10
CA ASP A 563 -26.17 -5.77 -5.60
C ASP A 563 -25.56 -6.46 -4.37
N GLY A 564 -24.43 -5.96 -3.85
CA GLY A 564 -23.72 -6.52 -2.71
C GLY A 564 -22.93 -7.80 -3.01
N LYS A 565 -22.91 -8.29 -4.25
CA LYS A 565 -22.13 -9.48 -4.66
C LYS A 565 -20.79 -9.05 -5.25
N ARG A 566 -19.88 -10.01 -5.48
CA ARG A 566 -18.58 -9.74 -6.15
C ARG A 566 -18.80 -9.04 -7.49
N PHE A 567 -18.14 -7.90 -7.69
CA PHE A 567 -18.31 -7.01 -8.84
C PHE A 567 -18.11 -7.71 -10.20
N ARG A 568 -19.03 -7.46 -11.15
CA ARG A 568 -19.09 -7.96 -12.54
C ARG A 568 -19.85 -6.96 -13.43
N THR A 569 -19.77 -7.10 -14.75
CA THR A 569 -20.63 -6.34 -15.68
C THR A 569 -22.09 -6.79 -15.58
N ARG A 570 -23.01 -6.00 -16.18
CA ARG A 570 -24.41 -6.41 -16.40
C ARG A 570 -24.55 -7.63 -17.32
N SER A 571 -23.55 -7.96 -18.14
CA SER A 571 -23.50 -9.19 -18.96
C SER A 571 -23.06 -10.44 -18.18
N SER A 572 -22.82 -10.34 -16.86
CA SER A 572 -22.28 -11.36 -15.96
C SER A 572 -20.80 -11.73 -16.15
N GLU A 573 -20.13 -11.05 -17.08
CA GLU A 573 -18.71 -11.23 -17.42
C GLU A 573 -17.76 -10.45 -16.49
N VAL A 574 -16.47 -10.69 -16.68
CA VAL A 574 -15.39 -9.94 -16.02
C VAL A 574 -15.32 -8.54 -16.65
N VAL A 575 -15.09 -7.52 -15.82
CA VAL A 575 -14.84 -6.17 -16.33
C VAL A 575 -13.36 -6.03 -16.64
N ARG A 576 -13.01 -5.75 -17.90
CA ARG A 576 -11.65 -5.41 -18.31
C ARG A 576 -11.19 -4.14 -17.59
N LEU A 577 -9.97 -4.15 -17.05
CA LEU A 577 -9.47 -3.03 -16.25
C LEU A 577 -9.22 -1.75 -17.07
N VAL A 578 -8.80 -1.89 -18.33
CA VAL A 578 -8.60 -0.74 -19.23
C VAL A 578 -9.92 0.01 -19.45
N GLU A 579 -10.98 -0.70 -19.87
CA GLU A 579 -12.32 -0.15 -20.08
C GLU A 579 -12.90 0.51 -18.80
N LEU A 580 -12.63 -0.07 -17.62
CA LEU A 580 -13.04 0.50 -16.32
C LEU A 580 -12.31 1.81 -15.99
N LEU A 581 -11.02 1.91 -16.34
CA LEU A 581 -10.21 3.11 -16.14
C LEU A 581 -10.58 4.20 -17.16
N ASP A 582 -10.83 3.84 -18.42
CA ASP A 582 -11.24 4.78 -19.46
C ASP A 582 -12.65 5.34 -19.23
N GLU A 583 -13.58 4.55 -18.68
CA GLU A 583 -14.88 5.05 -18.22
C GLU A 583 -14.72 6.07 -17.06
N ALA A 584 -13.80 5.84 -16.12
CA ALA A 584 -13.50 6.81 -15.06
C ALA A 584 -12.93 8.12 -15.63
N LYS A 585 -12.02 8.02 -16.61
CA LYS A 585 -11.41 9.15 -17.33
C LYS A 585 -12.43 9.92 -18.18
N SER A 586 -13.30 9.22 -18.92
CA SER A 586 -14.37 9.79 -19.76
C SER A 586 -15.39 10.59 -18.95
N ARG A 587 -15.87 10.03 -17.84
CA ARG A 587 -16.74 10.76 -16.89
C ARG A 587 -16.04 11.99 -16.30
N SER A 588 -14.77 11.85 -15.91
CA SER A 588 -13.97 12.95 -15.38
C SER A 588 -13.79 14.08 -16.40
N LYS A 589 -13.55 13.75 -17.68
CA LYS A 589 -13.44 14.73 -18.77
C LYS A 589 -14.74 15.50 -18.97
N THR A 590 -15.88 14.81 -18.92
CA THR A 590 -17.20 15.40 -19.12
C THR A 590 -17.56 16.40 -18.02
N GLU A 591 -17.37 16.03 -16.74
CA GLU A 591 -17.64 16.92 -15.60
C GLU A 591 -16.62 18.07 -15.51
N LEU A 592 -15.34 17.85 -15.86
CA LEU A 592 -14.34 18.90 -15.97
C LEU A 592 -14.71 19.93 -17.05
N GLN A 593 -15.06 19.46 -18.27
CA GLN A 593 -15.49 20.35 -19.36
C GLN A 593 -16.74 21.14 -19.01
N LYS A 594 -17.70 20.53 -18.29
CA LYS A 594 -18.89 21.22 -17.79
C LYS A 594 -18.52 22.35 -16.83
N ARG A 595 -17.71 22.07 -15.80
CA ARG A 595 -17.23 23.08 -14.83
C ARG A 595 -16.46 24.21 -15.50
N LEU A 596 -15.62 23.92 -16.50
CA LEU A 596 -14.86 24.93 -17.22
C LEU A 596 -15.74 25.81 -18.12
N LYS A 597 -16.85 25.29 -18.64
CA LYS A 597 -17.88 26.07 -19.34
C LYS A 597 -18.66 26.96 -18.37
N GLU A 598 -19.13 26.40 -17.25
CA GLU A 598 -19.86 27.12 -16.19
C GLU A 598 -19.04 28.28 -15.58
N ASN A 599 -17.71 28.11 -15.44
CA ASN A 599 -16.79 29.14 -14.95
C ASN A 599 -16.23 30.05 -16.07
N GLY A 600 -16.67 29.91 -17.33
CA GLY A 600 -16.19 30.71 -18.47
C GLY A 600 -14.74 30.44 -18.93
N LYS A 601 -13.99 29.57 -18.25
CA LYS A 601 -12.56 29.29 -18.50
C LYS A 601 -12.27 28.33 -19.66
N ILE A 602 -13.27 27.71 -20.28
CA ILE A 602 -13.04 26.63 -21.26
C ILE A 602 -12.11 27.04 -22.42
N ALA A 603 -12.05 28.32 -22.77
CA ALA A 603 -11.14 28.86 -23.79
C ALA A 603 -9.67 28.99 -23.34
N GLU A 604 -9.38 28.88 -22.04
CA GLU A 604 -8.01 28.87 -21.48
C GLU A 604 -7.35 27.47 -21.58
N TRP A 605 -8.03 26.47 -22.15
CA TRP A 605 -7.63 25.06 -22.08
C TRP A 605 -7.48 24.43 -23.46
N THR A 606 -6.37 23.71 -23.65
CA THR A 606 -6.15 22.80 -24.78
C THR A 606 -6.80 21.44 -24.53
N ASP A 607 -7.14 20.72 -25.60
CA ASP A 607 -7.64 19.33 -25.48
C ASP A 607 -6.62 18.39 -24.82
N GLU A 608 -5.32 18.65 -24.97
CA GLU A 608 -4.25 17.89 -24.32
C GLU A 608 -4.20 18.12 -22.80
N GLU A 609 -4.35 19.37 -22.33
CA GLU A 609 -4.50 19.67 -20.89
C GLU A 609 -5.77 19.04 -20.32
N LEU A 610 -6.89 19.09 -21.05
CA LEU A 610 -8.15 18.47 -20.65
C LEU A 610 -8.01 16.95 -20.52
N GLU A 611 -7.34 16.31 -21.49
CA GLU A 611 -7.11 14.86 -21.51
C GLU A 611 -6.24 14.42 -20.32
N LYS A 612 -5.07 15.04 -20.14
CA LYS A 612 -4.13 14.74 -19.04
C LYS A 612 -4.74 15.02 -17.66
N THR A 613 -5.58 16.05 -17.54
CA THR A 613 -6.25 16.37 -16.28
C THR A 613 -7.40 15.41 -15.99
N ALA A 614 -8.20 15.04 -16.99
CA ALA A 614 -9.24 14.02 -16.84
C ALA A 614 -8.68 12.64 -16.49
N GLU A 615 -7.51 12.30 -17.04
CA GLU A 615 -6.75 11.09 -16.72
C GLU A 615 -6.28 11.07 -15.27
N ALA A 616 -5.60 12.15 -14.83
CA ALA A 616 -5.16 12.32 -13.44
C ALA A 616 -6.33 12.23 -12.43
N ILE A 617 -7.48 12.83 -12.74
CA ILE A 617 -8.69 12.78 -11.92
C ILE A 617 -9.30 11.37 -11.92
N GLY A 618 -9.52 10.77 -13.10
CA GLY A 618 -10.21 9.49 -13.24
C GLY A 618 -9.44 8.31 -12.65
N TYR A 619 -8.16 8.17 -13.03
CA TYR A 619 -7.30 7.12 -12.50
C TYR A 619 -6.98 7.37 -11.01
N GLY A 620 -6.84 8.64 -10.60
CA GLY A 620 -6.68 9.03 -9.19
C GLY A 620 -7.88 8.68 -8.33
N ALA A 621 -9.11 8.86 -8.83
CA ALA A 621 -10.34 8.50 -8.13
C ALA A 621 -10.48 6.99 -7.91
N VAL A 622 -10.15 6.17 -8.92
CA VAL A 622 -10.16 4.71 -8.79
C VAL A 622 -9.16 4.25 -7.72
N LYS A 623 -7.93 4.77 -7.73
CA LYS A 623 -6.89 4.48 -6.72
C LYS A 623 -7.34 4.88 -5.32
N TYR A 624 -7.80 6.12 -5.17
CA TYR A 624 -8.16 6.67 -3.86
C TYR A 624 -9.41 6.02 -3.25
N ALA A 625 -10.38 5.61 -4.06
CA ALA A 625 -11.59 4.94 -3.59
C ALA A 625 -11.31 3.59 -2.92
N ASP A 626 -10.29 2.87 -3.41
CA ASP A 626 -9.78 1.65 -2.77
C ASP A 626 -8.95 1.98 -1.52
N LEU A 627 -7.94 2.85 -1.67
CA LEU A 627 -6.96 3.15 -0.63
C LEU A 627 -7.52 3.85 0.62
N LYS A 628 -8.60 4.64 0.51
CA LYS A 628 -9.14 5.42 1.65
C LYS A 628 -9.81 4.59 2.74
N ASN A 629 -10.21 3.35 2.44
CA ASN A 629 -10.84 2.44 3.38
C ASN A 629 -9.80 1.47 3.94
N ASN A 630 -10.02 0.91 5.14
CA ASN A 630 -9.15 -0.17 5.61
C ASN A 630 -9.20 -1.34 4.62
N ARG A 631 -8.06 -1.76 4.08
CA ARG A 631 -7.91 -2.80 3.05
C ARG A 631 -8.70 -4.09 3.32
N LEU A 632 -8.85 -4.51 4.58
CA LEU A 632 -9.59 -5.72 4.96
C LEU A 632 -11.11 -5.60 4.71
N THR A 633 -11.64 -4.38 4.60
CA THR A 633 -13.06 -4.16 4.30
C THR A 633 -13.37 -4.49 2.83
N ASN A 634 -14.55 -5.08 2.63
CA ASN A 634 -15.19 -5.12 1.32
C ASN A 634 -15.71 -3.71 1.00
N TYR A 635 -15.57 -3.26 -0.25
CA TYR A 635 -16.11 -1.96 -0.68
C TYR A 635 -16.98 -2.10 -1.94
N THR A 636 -18.03 -1.29 -2.01
CA THR A 636 -18.91 -1.23 -3.19
C THR A 636 -18.32 -0.28 -4.23
N PHE A 637 -18.10 -0.77 -5.45
CA PHE A 637 -17.62 0.05 -6.55
C PHE A 637 -18.75 0.95 -7.09
N SER A 638 -18.53 2.25 -7.09
CA SER A 638 -19.46 3.24 -7.67
C SER A 638 -18.67 4.43 -8.22
N PHE A 639 -18.77 4.67 -9.54
CA PHE A 639 -18.18 5.84 -10.19
C PHE A 639 -18.69 7.14 -9.57
N ASP A 640 -20.00 7.22 -9.31
CA ASP A 640 -20.68 8.43 -8.85
C ASP A 640 -20.28 8.81 -7.41
N GLN A 641 -19.80 7.84 -6.61
CA GLN A 641 -19.24 8.08 -5.28
C GLN A 641 -17.74 8.45 -5.32
N MET A 642 -16.95 7.85 -6.21
CA MET A 642 -15.50 8.15 -6.29
C MET A 642 -15.18 9.43 -7.07
N LEU A 643 -16.01 9.78 -8.05
CA LEU A 643 -15.89 10.99 -8.87
C LEU A 643 -16.63 12.21 -8.25
N ASN A 644 -17.18 12.07 -7.05
CA ASN A 644 -17.85 13.16 -6.35
C ASN A 644 -16.85 14.26 -5.97
N ASP A 645 -17.21 15.53 -6.19
CA ASP A 645 -16.35 16.69 -5.91
C ASP A 645 -16.32 17.10 -4.43
N LYS A 646 -17.08 16.41 -3.58
CA LYS A 646 -17.26 16.73 -2.15
C LYS A 646 -16.94 15.53 -1.27
N GLY A 647 -16.43 15.83 -0.07
CA GLY A 647 -16.06 14.83 0.92
C GLY A 647 -14.74 14.13 0.59
N ASN A 648 -14.50 12.96 1.20
CA ASN A 648 -13.22 12.27 1.14
C ASN A 648 -13.06 11.50 -0.21
N THR A 649 -12.69 12.21 -1.27
CA THR A 649 -12.47 11.69 -2.65
C THR A 649 -11.19 12.27 -3.27
N ALA A 650 -10.64 11.62 -4.30
CA ALA A 650 -9.49 12.17 -5.04
C ALA A 650 -9.84 13.50 -5.72
N VAL A 651 -11.06 13.64 -6.25
CA VAL A 651 -11.51 14.83 -6.98
C VAL A 651 -11.44 16.05 -6.06
N TYR A 652 -12.01 15.95 -4.86
CA TYR A 652 -11.95 17.02 -3.86
C TYR A 652 -10.50 17.43 -3.52
N LEU A 653 -9.62 16.45 -3.32
CA LEU A 653 -8.22 16.69 -2.92
C LEU A 653 -7.38 17.30 -4.05
N LEU A 654 -7.54 16.81 -5.28
CA LEU A 654 -6.89 17.39 -6.47
C LEU A 654 -7.39 18.82 -6.71
N TYR A 655 -8.66 19.09 -6.46
CA TYR A 655 -9.26 20.42 -6.58
C TYR A 655 -8.75 21.37 -5.49
N ALA A 656 -8.58 20.89 -4.26
CA ALA A 656 -7.95 21.64 -3.17
C ALA A 656 -6.49 21.99 -3.47
N HIS A 657 -5.69 21.03 -3.96
CA HIS A 657 -4.31 21.28 -4.40
C HIS A 657 -4.23 22.31 -5.53
N ALA A 658 -5.05 22.18 -6.58
CA ALA A 658 -5.11 23.14 -7.67
C ALA A 658 -5.52 24.55 -7.19
N ARG A 659 -6.43 24.64 -6.20
CA ARG A 659 -6.79 25.90 -5.54
C ARG A 659 -5.61 26.52 -4.79
N ILE A 660 -4.81 25.74 -4.06
CA ILE A 660 -3.57 26.23 -3.40
C ILE A 660 -2.58 26.77 -4.44
N CYS A 661 -2.35 26.02 -5.53
CA CYS A 661 -1.52 26.47 -6.66
C CYS A 661 -2.08 27.73 -7.35
N SER A 662 -3.39 27.95 -7.33
CA SER A 662 -4.02 29.18 -7.84
C SER A 662 -3.80 30.37 -6.89
N ILE A 663 -3.92 30.17 -5.58
CA ILE A 663 -3.66 31.21 -4.56
C ILE A 663 -2.21 31.71 -4.66
N ILE A 664 -1.25 30.79 -4.72
CA ILE A 664 0.18 31.11 -4.88
C ILE A 664 0.39 31.94 -6.15
N ARG A 665 -0.11 31.48 -7.30
CA ARG A 665 0.04 32.16 -8.60
C ARG A 665 -0.60 33.56 -8.63
N LYS A 666 -1.72 33.75 -7.93
CA LYS A 666 -2.43 35.04 -7.83
C LYS A 666 -1.71 36.08 -6.97
N SER A 667 -0.74 35.68 -6.13
CA SER A 667 0.06 36.63 -5.35
C SER A 667 1.07 37.43 -6.19
N GLY A 668 1.48 36.90 -7.35
CA GLY A 668 2.54 37.49 -8.16
C GLY A 668 3.94 37.42 -7.54
N ARG A 669 4.14 36.72 -6.41
CA ARG A 669 5.44 36.58 -5.73
C ARG A 669 6.23 35.39 -6.27
N ASP A 670 7.55 35.52 -6.30
CA ASP A 670 8.44 34.37 -6.47
C ASP A 670 8.58 33.60 -5.15
N VAL A 671 7.93 32.43 -5.09
CA VAL A 671 7.99 31.57 -3.91
C VAL A 671 9.38 30.95 -3.70
N GLU A 672 10.18 30.77 -4.76
CA GLU A 672 11.56 30.29 -4.62
C GLU A 672 12.51 31.37 -4.07
N GLU A 673 12.15 32.65 -4.19
CA GLU A 673 12.79 33.73 -3.43
C GLU A 673 12.29 33.73 -1.98
N LEU A 674 10.97 33.74 -1.77
CA LEU A 674 10.38 33.77 -0.42
C LEU A 674 10.83 32.61 0.48
N LYS A 675 11.09 31.42 -0.07
CA LYS A 675 11.66 30.28 0.68
C LYS A 675 13.00 30.60 1.34
N LYS A 676 13.79 31.50 0.73
CA LYS A 676 15.16 31.86 1.14
C LYS A 676 15.21 33.12 2.01
N THR A 677 14.30 34.06 1.78
CA THR A 677 14.32 35.40 2.40
C THR A 677 13.19 35.64 3.41
N GLY A 678 12.05 34.97 3.24
CA GLY A 678 10.91 35.02 4.15
C GLY A 678 11.10 34.12 5.36
N ASN A 679 10.33 34.40 6.42
CA ASN A 679 10.24 33.55 7.61
C ASN A 679 8.79 33.13 7.83
N ILE A 680 8.60 31.91 8.34
CA ILE A 680 7.29 31.45 8.79
C ILE A 680 7.06 31.92 10.23
N VAL A 681 5.86 32.42 10.49
CA VAL A 681 5.36 32.81 11.81
C VAL A 681 3.96 32.21 11.95
N LEU A 682 3.69 31.58 13.10
CA LEU A 682 2.39 31.03 13.47
C LEU A 682 1.80 31.93 14.55
N GLY A 683 1.11 33.00 14.15
CA GLY A 683 0.51 33.98 15.04
C GLY A 683 -0.94 33.66 15.37
N GLU A 684 -1.69 33.17 14.38
CA GLU A 684 -3.09 32.81 14.52
C GLU A 684 -3.30 31.33 14.90
N PRO A 685 -4.38 30.96 15.63
CA PRO A 685 -4.64 29.58 16.01
C PRO A 685 -4.71 28.60 14.82
N ASP A 686 -5.23 29.04 13.67
CA ASP A 686 -5.31 28.22 12.47
C ASP A 686 -3.96 28.06 11.74
N GLU A 687 -3.06 29.03 11.85
CA GLU A 687 -1.67 28.89 11.38
C GLU A 687 -0.96 27.82 12.21
N ARG A 688 -1.11 27.84 13.55
CA ARG A 688 -0.60 26.79 14.43
C ARG A 688 -1.23 25.43 14.11
N ILE A 689 -2.56 25.33 13.95
CA ILE A 689 -3.26 24.06 13.63
C ILE A 689 -2.77 23.48 12.30
N LEU A 690 -2.58 24.31 11.27
CA LEU A 690 -2.03 23.87 9.99
C LEU A 690 -0.57 23.43 10.12
N GLY A 691 0.28 24.22 10.80
CA GLY A 691 1.69 23.89 11.03
C GLY A 691 1.89 22.58 11.80
N LEU A 692 1.11 22.37 12.86
CA LEU A 692 1.10 21.12 13.64
C LEU A 692 0.59 19.92 12.84
N HIS A 693 -0.31 20.11 11.87
CA HIS A 693 -0.74 19.02 10.98
C HIS A 693 0.32 18.73 9.90
N LEU A 694 1.03 19.73 9.39
CA LEU A 694 2.11 19.54 8.40
C LEU A 694 3.24 18.67 8.96
N ILE A 695 3.78 18.98 10.15
CA ILE A 695 4.90 18.22 10.75
C ILE A 695 4.55 16.75 11.05
N LYS A 696 3.26 16.41 11.18
CA LYS A 696 2.78 15.04 11.43
C LYS A 696 2.87 14.13 10.20
N PHE A 697 3.16 14.67 9.02
CA PHE A 697 3.38 13.88 7.80
C PHE A 697 4.38 12.74 8.01
N ALA A 698 5.49 12.99 8.71
CA ALA A 698 6.53 11.99 8.93
C ALA A 698 6.05 10.80 9.78
N GLU A 699 5.39 11.04 10.93
CA GLU A 699 4.86 9.97 11.79
C GLU A 699 3.69 9.21 11.14
N VAL A 700 2.88 9.90 10.33
CA VAL A 700 1.79 9.27 9.56
C VAL A 700 2.32 8.29 8.51
N VAL A 701 3.38 8.64 7.77
CA VAL A 701 3.99 7.71 6.80
C VAL A 701 4.73 6.58 7.53
N GLU A 702 5.39 6.87 8.65
CA GLU A 702 6.02 5.87 9.53
C GLU A 702 4.99 4.83 10.03
N GLU A 703 3.81 5.27 10.46
CA GLU A 703 2.70 4.42 10.90
C GLU A 703 2.09 3.63 9.73
N ALA A 704 1.83 4.27 8.58
CA ALA A 704 1.27 3.64 7.39
C ALA A 704 2.20 2.53 6.84
N CYS A 705 3.52 2.76 6.87
CA CYS A 705 4.54 1.73 6.60
C CYS A 705 4.49 0.60 7.64
N THR A 706 4.60 0.93 8.93
CA THR A 706 4.73 -0.06 10.01
C THR A 706 3.53 -1.00 10.10
N ASN A 707 2.31 -0.47 9.93
CA ASN A 707 1.06 -1.22 10.01
C ASN A 707 0.61 -1.80 8.65
N LEU A 708 1.27 -1.43 7.55
CA LEU A 708 0.87 -1.73 6.16
C LEU A 708 -0.60 -1.30 5.90
N LEU A 709 -0.91 -0.03 6.19
CA LEU A 709 -2.25 0.56 6.11
C LEU A 709 -2.24 1.92 5.36
N PRO A 710 -2.36 1.93 4.02
CA PRO A 710 -2.40 3.16 3.22
C PRO A 710 -3.52 4.14 3.58
N ASN A 711 -4.64 3.67 4.13
CA ASN A 711 -5.79 4.50 4.50
C ASN A 711 -5.46 5.57 5.56
N ILE A 712 -4.39 5.37 6.34
CA ILE A 712 -3.91 6.34 7.33
C ILE A 712 -3.39 7.60 6.61
N LEU A 713 -2.68 7.43 5.48
CA LEU A 713 -2.20 8.53 4.65
C LEU A 713 -3.34 9.25 3.89
N CYS A 714 -4.36 8.51 3.45
CA CYS A 714 -5.58 9.10 2.88
C CYS A 714 -6.31 10.00 3.89
N GLU A 715 -6.54 9.51 5.11
CA GLU A 715 -7.23 10.28 6.15
C GLU A 715 -6.40 11.50 6.61
N TYR A 716 -5.07 11.37 6.67
CA TYR A 716 -4.18 12.51 6.89
C TYR A 716 -4.29 13.58 5.80
N LEU A 717 -4.28 13.18 4.52
CA LEU A 717 -4.37 14.08 3.37
C LEU A 717 -5.73 14.79 3.31
N TYR A 718 -6.82 14.08 3.62
CA TYR A 718 -8.13 14.68 3.77
C TYR A 718 -8.17 15.69 4.91
N ASN A 719 -7.65 15.33 6.09
CA ASN A 719 -7.57 16.25 7.21
C ASN A 719 -6.72 17.48 6.93
N LEU A 720 -5.64 17.37 6.13
CA LEU A 720 -4.79 18.49 5.71
C LEU A 720 -5.60 19.49 4.84
N SER A 721 -6.40 18.99 3.90
CA SER A 721 -7.31 19.81 3.08
C SER A 721 -8.33 20.57 3.94
N GLU A 722 -8.88 19.92 4.96
CA GLU A 722 -9.82 20.57 5.89
C GLU A 722 -9.13 21.64 6.75
N LYS A 723 -7.92 21.39 7.29
CA LYS A 723 -7.19 22.41 8.07
C LYS A 723 -6.73 23.58 7.20
N PHE A 724 -6.26 23.32 5.98
CA PHE A 724 -5.94 24.38 5.03
C PHE A 724 -7.17 25.25 4.70
N THR A 725 -8.35 24.63 4.54
CA THR A 725 -9.60 25.35 4.28
C THR A 725 -10.02 26.22 5.46
N GLY A 726 -9.85 25.73 6.69
CA GLY A 726 -10.02 26.51 7.92
C GLY A 726 -9.09 27.74 7.98
N PHE A 727 -7.78 27.51 7.80
CA PHE A 727 -6.75 28.56 7.68
C PHE A 727 -7.11 29.60 6.61
N TYR A 728 -7.32 29.20 5.36
CA TYR A 728 -7.61 30.14 4.27
C TYR A 728 -8.90 30.94 4.47
N SER A 729 -9.86 30.43 5.25
CA SER A 729 -11.13 31.11 5.53
C SER A 729 -11.06 32.10 6.70
N ARG A 730 -10.01 32.05 7.53
CA ARG A 730 -9.82 32.91 8.71
C ARG A 730 -8.57 33.79 8.67
N CYS A 731 -7.56 33.39 7.89
CA CYS A 731 -6.28 34.05 7.75
C CYS A 731 -6.10 34.55 6.30
N PRO A 732 -6.38 35.83 6.00
CA PRO A 732 -6.20 36.38 4.66
C PRO A 732 -4.75 36.24 4.19
N VAL A 733 -4.54 35.67 3.00
CA VAL A 733 -3.20 35.40 2.46
C VAL A 733 -2.69 36.60 1.66
N VAL A 734 -3.22 36.81 0.45
CA VAL A 734 -2.81 37.87 -0.48
C VAL A 734 -3.33 39.22 0.00
N GLY A 735 -2.46 40.24 0.01
CA GLY A 735 -2.75 41.59 0.50
C GLY A 735 -2.68 41.76 2.02
N SER A 736 -2.25 40.74 2.77
CA SER A 736 -2.07 40.81 4.23
C SER A 736 -0.65 41.25 4.63
N ALA A 737 -0.47 41.72 5.86
CA ALA A 737 0.87 42.03 6.39
C ALA A 737 1.73 40.77 6.55
N GLU A 738 1.09 39.62 6.80
CA GLU A 738 1.72 38.31 6.98
C GLU A 738 1.82 37.50 5.67
N GLU A 739 1.56 38.13 4.51
CA GLU A 739 1.46 37.47 3.19
C GLU A 739 2.63 36.51 2.91
N THR A 740 3.86 36.89 3.27
CA THR A 740 5.05 36.04 3.09
C THR A 740 4.97 34.74 3.91
N SER A 741 4.63 34.83 5.21
CA SER A 741 4.46 33.63 6.06
C SER A 741 3.33 32.75 5.52
N ARG A 742 2.20 33.36 5.17
CA ARG A 742 1.00 32.64 4.70
C ARG A 742 1.18 32.00 3.32
N LEU A 743 1.95 32.61 2.41
CA LEU A 743 2.34 31.98 1.15
C LEU A 743 3.31 30.81 1.34
N LEU A 744 4.22 30.88 2.30
CA LEU A 744 5.08 29.74 2.67
C LEU A 744 4.27 28.59 3.29
N LEU A 745 3.24 28.87 4.10
CA LEU A 745 2.31 27.84 4.58
C LEU A 745 1.46 27.24 3.45
N CYS A 746 1.03 28.03 2.46
CA CYS A 746 0.39 27.54 1.23
C CYS A 746 1.29 26.58 0.46
N GLU A 747 2.54 26.95 0.18
CA GLU A 747 3.47 26.08 -0.55
C GLU A 747 3.90 24.86 0.28
N ALA A 748 4.08 24.97 1.60
CA ALA A 748 4.33 23.81 2.45
C ALA A 748 3.17 22.79 2.39
N THR A 749 1.93 23.29 2.43
CA THR A 749 0.73 22.47 2.20
C THR A 749 0.76 21.83 0.83
N ALA A 750 1.08 22.58 -0.22
CA ALA A 750 1.15 22.07 -1.58
C ALA A 750 2.24 21.00 -1.75
N VAL A 751 3.45 21.21 -1.20
CA VAL A 751 4.55 20.23 -1.18
C VAL A 751 4.15 18.93 -0.49
N VAL A 752 3.54 19.01 0.70
CA VAL A 752 3.09 17.82 1.44
C VAL A 752 1.96 17.11 0.69
N MET A 753 0.98 17.83 0.13
CA MET A 753 -0.07 17.23 -0.71
C MET A 753 0.51 16.54 -1.95
N ARG A 754 1.43 17.18 -2.70
CA ARG A 754 2.15 16.58 -3.83
C ARG A 754 2.86 15.29 -3.42
N LYS A 755 3.47 15.26 -2.23
CA LYS A 755 4.14 14.04 -1.74
C LYS A 755 3.15 12.95 -1.34
N CYS A 756 2.03 13.28 -0.69
CA CYS A 756 0.96 12.32 -0.39
C CYS A 756 0.36 11.73 -1.68
N PHE A 757 0.08 12.55 -2.70
CA PHE A 757 -0.39 12.06 -4.00
C PHE A 757 0.62 11.11 -4.65
N TYR A 758 1.90 11.49 -4.71
CA TYR A 758 2.96 10.61 -5.22
C TYR A 758 2.99 9.26 -4.49
N LEU A 759 2.91 9.24 -3.15
CA LEU A 759 2.91 8.01 -2.35
C LEU A 759 1.69 7.13 -2.64
N LEU A 760 0.51 7.72 -2.85
CA LEU A 760 -0.74 7.03 -3.22
C LEU A 760 -0.83 6.68 -4.73
N GLY A 761 0.23 6.93 -5.51
CA GLY A 761 0.25 6.71 -6.97
C GLY A 761 -0.68 7.64 -7.76
N ILE A 762 -1.02 8.82 -7.23
CA ILE A 762 -1.95 9.79 -7.83
C ILE A 762 -1.16 10.94 -8.48
N THR A 763 -1.56 11.34 -9.69
CA THR A 763 -0.99 12.49 -10.41
C THR A 763 -1.61 13.81 -9.92
N PRO A 764 -0.84 14.79 -9.42
CA PRO A 764 -1.38 16.06 -8.94
C PRO A 764 -1.83 16.99 -10.08
N VAL A 765 -2.93 17.71 -9.86
CA VAL A 765 -3.48 18.71 -10.79
C VAL A 765 -3.15 20.13 -10.32
N TYR A 766 -2.72 21.02 -11.23
CA TYR A 766 -2.17 22.34 -10.92
C TYR A 766 -3.03 23.54 -11.39
N LYS A 767 -4.08 23.31 -12.18
CA LYS A 767 -4.93 24.33 -12.82
C LYS A 767 -6.34 23.77 -12.95
N ILE A 768 -7.36 24.51 -12.48
CA ILE A 768 -8.82 24.29 -12.57
C ILE A 768 -9.48 25.67 -12.54
#